data_AF-A0A9P1D4H7-F1
#
_entry.id   AF-A0A9P1D4H7-F1
#
_cell.length_a   1.000
_cell.length_b   1.000
_cell.length_c   1.000
_cell.angle_alpha   90.00
_cell.angle_beta   90.00
_cell.angle_gamma   90.00
#
_symmetry.space_group_name_H-M   'P 1'
#
loop_
_entity.id
_entity.type
_entity.pdbx_description
1 polymer ?
#
loop_
_entity_poly.entity_id
_entity_poly.type
_entity_poly.pdbx_seq_one_letter_code
_entity_poly.pdbx_strand_id
1 'polypeptide(L)'
;MDFDDGGSDSQEGREDFQSRTTDLEPFACDHPLLKFGQVGYNGPAGFMWDFAYVYDNLHALGEKKQKYKMLKELQEQCCEGQHLSREDLHVKKERRRGCLAVDAVSTLLVLHFLLDLLNKSRTDAKALTIRNYFKDVGMLVTQEASRHNDVLKFSVGDFPMHVLPTGKLQGFRLWLGRHVHKKGVQLWLTLWKWMAREDNGPLLTEDISSNDDEEPSLVDLLMFCVNFIHSYKAAHSFRQPPPFSTDSMRNLQQCVLKFVAWVVNNVVLEMMTQQDDSQPVPSRRVRRNSDANLRKMSPHEIWRVIEQSKDTGVSYQKICALRKDDPQGGISEQLTWVWQRKLLSMYRQSSRLSFLNVKNFAIVTDASSHSNKDYLMSLAYDPVNGVGAHMCSVHVRSTKVLHPQEMELTPEAERLAARREIERLSSLKFLQGLSAQICKLTDLRLDDFKFPEVLLKMLELQPGDNFFFDDNVAVLNEEEFQLSQLRQLSDLPCLHCIMDQGKVGCAAAAFVTSQAGLQIHFTFDKIHRLLRDLKNPIKAAGLESCVLATTYLFSVNTKPFGSGQWFTEKTQILEAFFESNSFDCQWFQALKERIANDFGMEGCSDREIWDSIPEQLESWRLKGGLAKASRWFSWNEGAAVHLKEWHSSLMLLSWYFPTDLDTDGQSGLLGLKGCLTQMYWEDAHIIFRVQYGMWSWYSQQIHDVKSPEHAIIESLEMVESWMSHQSLQTLAESWSAQTWADVERFVPDQEAFIARVNTYALGCLMNRCATLSKFSAPPETWVGLLDPQQAQVTRMRLLKEYRWFQSLRCSMAPFAAELASDIETVFDLPCRHLCHLCHFDFGAAQELAKLLIGGFADSKVVEDIHQACRVATNPGSNKKLSGATLQLVCQFSEVLDKRGIVHPAALTREEFLDKRPDARDDFNCRQEFKSSSHSLPARYSEILTKKMWRTVSEDWLRTSYGAWQWMIQYCGQRLADQGVRLEDGLLNRLAFQGQVIEVNFVYLLILGNLKWQALAWPLKLVDAADDDYRMMRWVLDSSSSCQWLQCSLNMPAFQTKLVWSNEFGIHWQQVGPPETFARNCLRRSNGLTFTDLCLMGRHLFGSEIKEKSRKDILLKLALHFGDDFAELVLECDSKTTKKSSSDPDQAALVKAVFDHLDADEQKEFRSVKEN
;
A
#
# COMPACT_ATOMS: atom_id res chain seq x y z
N MET A 1 -2.89 41.77 54.88
CA MET A 1 -1.59 42.12 55.46
C MET A 1 -0.85 42.94 54.41
N ASP A 2 -1.23 44.22 54.35
CA ASP A 2 -0.38 45.43 54.45
C ASP A 2 0.97 45.43 53.69
N PHE A 3 1.39 46.45 52.91
CA PHE A 3 0.86 47.77 52.55
C PHE A 3 1.73 48.35 51.39
N ASP A 4 1.11 49.14 50.50
CA ASP A 4 1.53 50.31 49.67
C ASP A 4 2.97 50.57 49.15
N ASP A 5 3.04 50.94 47.86
CA ASP A 5 3.22 52.31 47.31
C ASP A 5 3.33 52.18 45.77
N GLY A 6 2.76 52.97 44.85
CA GLY A 6 2.09 54.27 44.85
C GLY A 6 2.33 54.93 43.47
N GLY A 7 1.27 55.43 42.81
CA GLY A 7 1.32 56.32 41.62
C GLY A 7 0.73 55.74 40.32
N SER A 8 -0.58 55.90 40.02
CA SER A 8 -1.27 57.06 39.39
C SER A 8 -0.95 57.22 37.89
N ASP A 9 -1.85 57.44 36.94
CA ASP A 9 -3.32 57.44 36.84
C ASP A 9 -3.66 57.73 35.34
N SER A 10 -4.94 57.57 34.97
CA SER A 10 -5.65 58.05 33.74
C SER A 10 -5.51 57.22 32.45
N GLN A 11 -6.57 56.64 31.86
CA GLN A 11 -7.87 57.12 31.35
C GLN A 11 -7.86 57.66 29.88
N GLU A 12 -8.69 56.99 29.06
CA GLU A 12 -9.57 57.50 27.98
C GLU A 12 -9.03 58.09 26.66
N GLY A 13 -9.81 57.80 25.58
CA GLY A 13 -9.95 58.61 24.35
C GLY A 13 -9.23 58.06 23.11
N ARG A 14 -9.89 57.35 22.18
CA ARG A 14 -10.62 57.85 20.99
C ARG A 14 -9.89 58.87 20.10
N GLU A 15 -9.61 58.40 18.88
CA GLU A 15 -9.67 59.01 17.54
C GLU A 15 -9.06 60.40 17.24
N ASP A 16 -8.50 60.43 16.02
CA ASP A 16 -8.28 61.55 15.09
C ASP A 16 -6.91 62.27 14.97
N PHE A 17 -6.70 62.67 13.70
CA PHE A 17 -5.82 63.68 13.13
C PHE A 17 -4.49 63.28 12.47
N GLN A 18 -4.60 63.09 11.14
CA GLN A 18 -3.93 63.88 10.09
C GLN A 18 -2.69 64.73 10.43
N SER A 19 -1.69 64.56 9.55
CA SER A 19 -0.82 65.58 8.93
C SER A 19 0.56 65.89 9.54
N ARG A 20 1.47 66.16 8.60
CA ARG A 20 2.83 66.74 8.67
C ARG A 20 3.96 65.73 8.91
N THR A 21 4.63 65.21 7.86
CA THR A 21 5.79 65.81 7.16
C THR A 21 6.71 66.64 8.06
N THR A 22 7.95 66.19 8.28
CA THR A 22 9.19 66.92 7.96
C THR A 22 10.44 66.06 8.26
N ASP A 23 11.36 66.08 7.30
CA ASP A 23 12.82 66.10 7.43
C ASP A 23 13.59 64.83 7.88
N LEU A 24 14.00 64.04 6.89
CA LEU A 24 15.37 63.53 6.84
C LEU A 24 15.94 63.78 5.43
N GLU A 25 16.98 64.60 5.40
CA GLU A 25 17.79 65.01 4.25
C GLU A 25 18.32 63.83 3.40
N PRO A 26 18.65 64.09 2.12
CA PRO A 26 19.22 63.08 1.23
C PRO A 26 20.59 62.65 1.76
N PHE A 27 20.81 61.35 1.94
CA PHE A 27 22.16 60.81 1.99
C PHE A 27 22.84 61.14 0.66
N ALA A 28 23.58 62.24 0.64
CA ALA A 28 24.68 62.48 -0.26
C ALA A 28 25.71 61.36 0.00
N CYS A 29 25.61 60.29 -0.80
CA CYS A 29 26.72 59.38 -0.99
C CYS A 29 27.48 59.86 -2.22
N ASP A 30 28.45 60.75 -1.98
CA ASP A 30 29.68 60.80 -2.75
C ASP A 30 30.42 59.46 -2.61
N HIS A 31 29.84 58.37 -3.12
CA HIS A 31 30.49 57.07 -3.19
C HIS A 31 31.10 56.92 -4.58
N PRO A 32 32.43 56.76 -4.71
CA PRO A 32 33.11 56.68 -6.00
C PRO A 32 32.90 55.29 -6.60
N LEU A 33 31.70 55.02 -7.12
CA LEU A 33 31.42 53.80 -7.87
C LEU A 33 30.64 54.18 -9.13
N LEU A 34 31.39 54.72 -10.11
CA LEU A 34 31.16 54.62 -11.55
C LEU A 34 32.18 55.50 -12.28
N LYS A 35 33.47 55.18 -12.07
CA LYS A 35 34.46 55.35 -13.13
C LYS A 35 34.82 53.94 -13.57
N PHE A 36 34.23 53.47 -14.67
CA PHE A 36 34.85 52.39 -15.44
C PHE A 36 36.18 52.95 -15.93
N GLY A 37 37.28 52.59 -15.26
CA GLY A 37 38.59 53.12 -15.59
C GLY A 37 39.68 52.58 -14.70
N GLN A 38 40.66 51.95 -15.36
CA GLN A 38 42.03 51.69 -14.90
C GLN A 38 42.27 50.46 -14.03
N VAL A 39 41.88 49.28 -14.51
CA VAL A 39 42.74 48.09 -14.39
C VAL A 39 42.73 47.39 -15.74
N GLY A 40 43.90 47.18 -16.35
CA GLY A 40 44.05 46.74 -17.74
C GLY A 40 43.64 45.29 -17.98
N TYR A 41 42.35 44.99 -17.97
CA TYR A 41 41.78 43.72 -18.43
C TYR A 41 41.05 43.91 -19.75
N ASN A 42 41.79 43.89 -20.86
CA ASN A 42 41.21 43.80 -22.19
C ASN A 42 40.86 42.32 -22.46
N GLY A 43 39.64 41.91 -22.13
CA GLY A 43 39.10 40.59 -22.48
C GLY A 43 37.80 40.22 -21.75
N PRO A 44 37.06 39.18 -22.21
CA PRO A 44 35.82 38.70 -21.60
C PRO A 44 35.94 38.42 -20.09
N ALA A 45 37.13 38.04 -19.63
CA ALA A 45 37.44 37.83 -18.22
C ALA A 45 37.36 39.11 -17.36
N GLY A 46 37.68 40.29 -17.90
CA GLY A 46 37.52 41.58 -17.19
C GLY A 46 36.05 41.92 -16.98
N PHE A 47 35.25 41.70 -18.02
CA PHE A 47 33.79 41.84 -17.96
C PHE A 47 33.15 40.86 -16.96
N MET A 48 33.70 39.65 -16.82
CA MET A 48 33.28 38.66 -15.82
C MET A 48 33.47 39.13 -14.38
N TRP A 49 34.57 39.83 -14.05
CA TRP A 49 34.79 40.39 -12.72
C TRP A 49 33.83 41.53 -12.41
N ASP A 50 33.60 42.41 -13.38
CA ASP A 50 32.65 43.51 -13.25
C ASP A 50 31.20 42.99 -13.13
N PHE A 51 30.83 41.96 -13.91
CA PHE A 51 29.52 41.32 -13.83
C PHE A 51 29.32 40.54 -12.53
N ALA A 52 30.31 39.77 -12.06
CA ALA A 52 30.24 39.08 -10.76
C ALA A 52 30.15 40.08 -9.59
N TYR A 53 30.85 41.20 -9.68
CA TYR A 53 30.77 42.30 -8.71
C TYR A 53 29.40 42.98 -8.70
N VAL A 54 28.83 43.25 -9.89
CA VAL A 54 27.46 43.78 -10.04
C VAL A 54 26.43 42.78 -9.53
N TYR A 55 26.59 41.49 -9.86
CA TYR A 55 25.73 40.40 -9.41
C TYR A 55 25.74 40.25 -7.88
N ASP A 56 26.91 40.26 -7.25
CA ASP A 56 27.05 40.14 -5.79
C ASP A 56 26.51 41.37 -5.05
N ASN A 57 26.71 42.58 -5.58
CA ASN A 57 26.13 43.82 -5.01
C ASN A 57 24.60 43.88 -5.17
N LEU A 58 24.06 43.43 -6.31
CA LEU A 58 22.61 43.28 -6.53
C LEU A 58 21.99 42.20 -5.63
N HIS A 59 22.76 41.17 -5.26
CA HIS A 59 22.32 40.13 -4.33
C HIS A 59 22.30 40.63 -2.87
N ALA A 60 23.10 41.64 -2.54
CA ALA A 60 23.14 42.30 -1.23
C ALA A 60 22.01 43.32 -1.02
N LEU A 61 21.43 43.87 -2.09
CA LEU A 61 20.30 44.80 -2.02
C LEU A 61 18.98 44.07 -1.68
N GLY A 62 18.34 44.47 -0.58
CA GLY A 62 17.15 43.82 -0.03
C GLY A 62 15.83 44.17 -0.74
N GLU A 63 15.71 45.35 -1.37
CA GLU A 63 14.44 45.80 -1.97
C GLU A 63 14.35 45.60 -3.49
N LYS A 64 13.20 45.08 -3.95
CA LYS A 64 12.93 44.80 -5.38
C LYS A 64 13.04 46.05 -6.27
N LYS A 65 12.62 47.23 -5.77
CA LYS A 65 12.52 48.48 -6.55
C LYS A 65 13.88 49.05 -6.96
N GLN A 66 14.90 48.90 -6.11
CA GLN A 66 16.27 49.33 -6.40
C GLN A 66 16.95 48.44 -7.45
N LYS A 67 16.70 47.12 -7.44
CA LYS A 67 17.18 46.20 -8.48
C LYS A 67 16.63 46.56 -9.86
N TYR A 68 15.35 46.96 -9.93
CA TYR A 68 14.71 47.39 -11.19
C TYR A 68 15.28 48.71 -11.74
N LYS A 69 15.61 49.69 -10.88
CA LYS A 69 16.20 50.95 -11.31
C LYS A 69 17.60 50.73 -11.92
N MET A 70 18.42 49.90 -11.29
CA MET A 70 19.76 49.58 -11.77
C MET A 70 19.74 48.78 -13.08
N LEU A 71 18.78 47.87 -13.26
CA LEU A 71 18.54 47.14 -14.52
C LEU A 71 18.18 48.09 -15.68
N LYS A 72 17.39 49.13 -15.42
CA LYS A 72 17.04 50.15 -16.40
C LYS A 72 18.25 51.02 -16.78
N GLU A 73 19.09 51.37 -15.81
CA GLU A 73 20.33 52.12 -16.05
C GLU A 73 21.37 51.29 -16.84
N LEU A 74 21.48 49.99 -16.57
CA LEU A 74 22.27 49.04 -17.37
C LEU A 74 21.74 48.91 -18.81
N GLN A 75 20.43 48.92 -19.01
CA GLN A 75 19.79 48.92 -20.34
C GLN A 75 20.11 50.20 -21.12
N GLU A 76 19.97 51.38 -20.52
CA GLU A 76 20.29 52.67 -21.16
C GLU A 76 21.76 52.70 -21.62
N GLN A 77 22.66 52.08 -20.86
CA GLN A 77 24.07 51.91 -21.22
C GLN A 77 24.30 50.89 -22.35
N CYS A 78 23.53 49.81 -22.41
CA CYS A 78 23.64 48.79 -23.47
C CYS A 78 22.98 49.20 -24.80
N CYS A 79 21.92 50.02 -24.77
CA CYS A 79 21.12 50.39 -25.95
C CYS A 79 21.61 51.63 -26.71
N GLU A 80 22.49 52.47 -26.14
CA GLU A 80 23.09 53.63 -26.85
C GLU A 80 23.97 53.24 -28.06
N GLY A 81 24.17 51.93 -28.31
CA GLY A 81 24.91 51.39 -29.44
C GLY A 81 24.15 51.23 -30.76
N GLN A 82 22.82 51.42 -30.82
CA GLN A 82 22.06 51.19 -32.05
C GLN A 82 20.91 52.18 -32.27
N HIS A 83 21.22 53.41 -32.72
CA HIS A 83 20.37 54.13 -33.67
C HIS A 83 21.19 55.16 -34.48
N LEU A 84 21.25 54.94 -35.79
CA LEU A 84 21.70 55.91 -36.79
C LEU A 84 20.61 56.98 -37.03
N SER A 85 20.97 58.27 -36.99
CA SER A 85 20.82 59.15 -38.17
C SER A 85 21.66 60.43 -38.04
N ARG A 86 22.09 60.92 -39.21
CA ARG A 86 23.02 62.03 -39.49
C ARG A 86 22.40 63.39 -39.15
N GLU A 87 23.10 64.24 -38.41
CA GLU A 87 23.54 65.58 -38.86
C GLU A 87 24.28 66.33 -37.75
N ASP A 88 25.57 66.56 -38.02
CA ASP A 88 26.48 67.61 -37.53
C ASP A 88 26.86 67.72 -36.05
N LEU A 89 28.08 67.22 -35.74
CA LEU A 89 28.90 67.74 -34.64
C LEU A 89 30.38 67.76 -35.04
N HIS A 90 30.81 68.90 -35.55
CA HIS A 90 32.22 69.26 -35.71
C HIS A 90 32.77 69.93 -34.43
N VAL A 91 34.01 69.54 -34.09
CA VAL A 91 35.00 70.14 -33.17
C VAL A 91 35.04 69.66 -31.70
N LYS A 92 35.70 68.51 -31.55
CA LYS A 92 36.81 68.15 -30.61
C LYS A 92 36.65 68.40 -29.09
N LYS A 93 36.32 67.32 -28.37
CA LYS A 93 37.26 66.61 -27.47
C LYS A 93 36.86 65.14 -27.35
N GLU A 94 37.83 64.25 -27.61
CA GLU A 94 37.67 62.79 -27.67
C GLU A 94 36.93 62.19 -26.46
N ARG A 95 35.80 61.55 -26.71
CA ARG A 95 35.30 60.44 -25.86
C ARG A 95 35.07 59.24 -26.76
N ARG A 96 35.84 58.19 -26.50
CA ARG A 96 35.89 56.94 -27.27
C ARG A 96 34.59 56.14 -27.11
N ARG A 97 34.15 55.54 -28.22
CA ARG A 97 33.15 54.47 -28.31
C ARG A 97 33.66 53.19 -27.63
N GLY A 98 32.74 52.43 -27.04
CA GLY A 98 32.90 51.00 -26.77
C GLY A 98 32.59 50.60 -25.33
N CYS A 99 31.77 49.54 -25.22
CA CYS A 99 31.73 48.48 -24.19
C CYS A 99 30.30 48.26 -23.67
N LEU A 100 29.66 47.16 -24.12
CA LEU A 100 28.92 46.16 -23.32
C LEU A 100 27.96 45.21 -24.09
N ALA A 101 28.08 45.12 -25.41
CA ALA A 101 27.59 43.96 -26.18
C ALA A 101 28.59 43.68 -27.31
N VAL A 102 29.53 42.75 -27.10
CA VAL A 102 30.59 42.46 -28.09
C VAL A 102 30.65 40.97 -28.49
N ASP A 103 29.98 40.04 -27.77
CA ASP A 103 29.97 38.61 -28.10
C ASP A 103 28.76 37.82 -27.56
N ALA A 104 28.55 36.61 -28.10
CA ALA A 104 27.49 35.65 -27.73
C ALA A 104 27.38 35.36 -26.22
N VAL A 105 28.54 35.27 -25.56
CA VAL A 105 28.68 34.93 -24.14
C VAL A 105 28.03 36.01 -23.27
N SER A 106 28.23 37.28 -23.61
CA SER A 106 27.64 38.41 -22.91
C SER A 106 26.11 38.41 -22.98
N THR A 107 25.54 38.12 -24.15
CA THR A 107 24.08 38.04 -24.34
C THR A 107 23.47 36.84 -23.59
N LEU A 108 24.15 35.69 -23.58
CA LEU A 108 23.71 34.50 -22.85
C LEU A 108 23.75 34.70 -21.32
N LEU A 109 24.78 35.39 -20.80
CA LEU A 109 24.87 35.75 -19.38
C LEU A 109 23.72 36.64 -18.92
N VAL A 110 23.33 37.61 -19.76
CA VAL A 110 22.16 38.47 -19.52
C VAL A 110 20.86 37.64 -19.52
N LEU A 111 20.70 36.73 -20.49
CA LEU A 111 19.53 35.83 -20.54
C LEU A 111 19.44 34.94 -19.30
N HIS A 112 20.55 34.35 -18.87
CA HIS A 112 20.62 33.54 -17.66
C HIS A 112 20.18 34.32 -16.41
N PHE A 113 20.67 35.55 -16.25
CA PHE A 113 20.29 36.42 -15.14
C PHE A 113 18.79 36.76 -15.16
N LEU A 114 18.22 36.96 -16.34
CA LEU A 114 16.79 37.27 -16.47
C LEU A 114 15.91 36.08 -16.11
N LEU A 115 16.30 34.88 -16.54
CA LEU A 115 15.61 33.65 -16.18
C LEU A 115 15.66 33.42 -14.65
N ASP A 116 16.80 33.69 -14.01
CA ASP A 116 16.94 33.63 -12.55
C ASP A 116 16.08 34.71 -11.84
N LEU A 117 16.02 35.92 -12.40
CA LEU A 117 15.16 36.99 -11.89
C LEU A 117 13.68 36.58 -11.96
N LEU A 118 13.20 36.04 -13.09
CA LEU A 118 11.84 35.51 -13.21
C LEU A 118 11.55 34.43 -12.18
N ASN A 119 12.49 33.51 -11.96
CA ASN A 119 12.38 32.43 -11.00
C ASN A 119 12.26 32.95 -9.54
N LYS A 120 13.05 33.96 -9.15
CA LYS A 120 13.14 34.45 -7.76
C LYS A 120 12.13 35.55 -7.39
N SER A 121 11.71 36.37 -8.35
CA SER A 121 11.05 37.66 -8.06
C SER A 121 9.54 37.60 -7.78
N ARG A 122 8.86 36.47 -8.06
CA ARG A 122 7.38 36.35 -8.02
C ARG A 122 6.64 37.45 -8.79
N THR A 123 7.31 38.16 -9.70
CA THR A 123 6.69 39.25 -10.44
C THR A 123 5.88 38.67 -11.58
N ASP A 124 4.56 38.83 -11.53
CA ASP A 124 3.75 38.78 -12.74
C ASP A 124 4.37 39.83 -13.69
N ALA A 125 4.84 39.42 -14.85
CA ALA A 125 5.37 40.33 -15.87
C ALA A 125 4.22 41.18 -16.45
N LYS A 126 3.64 42.07 -15.63
CA LYS A 126 2.60 43.02 -16.04
C LYS A 126 3.18 44.13 -16.93
N ALA A 127 4.50 44.30 -16.96
CA ALA A 127 5.16 45.28 -17.82
C ALA A 127 5.41 44.69 -19.21
N LEU A 128 4.77 45.26 -20.24
CA LEU A 128 5.06 45.04 -21.66
C LEU A 128 6.58 45.05 -21.95
N THR A 129 7.31 45.89 -21.22
CA THR A 129 8.77 46.02 -21.25
C THR A 129 9.53 44.71 -20.97
N ILE A 130 9.11 43.89 -20.00
CA ILE A 130 9.81 42.63 -19.68
C ILE A 130 9.56 41.59 -20.77
N ARG A 131 8.35 41.55 -21.34
CA ARG A 131 7.99 40.66 -22.45
C ARG A 131 8.82 40.98 -23.70
N ASN A 132 8.91 42.26 -24.05
CA ASN A 132 9.77 42.70 -25.14
C ASN A 132 11.25 42.39 -24.85
N TYR A 133 11.68 42.54 -23.60
CA TYR A 133 13.06 42.26 -23.22
C TYR A 133 13.46 40.78 -23.37
N PHE A 134 12.61 39.83 -22.94
CA PHE A 134 12.86 38.41 -23.18
C PHE A 134 12.84 38.04 -24.67
N LYS A 135 11.95 38.66 -25.44
CA LYS A 135 11.88 38.50 -26.89
C LYS A 135 13.17 38.98 -27.57
N ASP A 136 13.62 40.20 -27.25
CA ASP A 136 14.79 40.83 -27.87
C ASP A 136 16.07 40.07 -27.52
N VAL A 137 16.24 39.65 -26.26
CA VAL A 137 17.39 38.84 -25.85
C VAL A 137 17.35 37.44 -26.50
N GLY A 138 16.18 36.80 -26.57
CA GLY A 138 16.02 35.52 -27.28
C GLY A 138 16.38 35.62 -28.76
N MET A 139 15.95 36.69 -29.43
CA MET A 139 16.31 36.94 -30.84
C MET A 139 17.81 37.16 -31.03
N LEU A 140 18.47 37.89 -30.13
CA LEU A 140 19.92 38.11 -30.18
C LEU A 140 20.69 36.79 -30.02
N VAL A 141 20.25 35.91 -29.11
CA VAL A 141 20.84 34.57 -28.94
C VAL A 141 20.65 33.72 -30.20
N THR A 142 19.47 33.74 -30.81
CA THR A 142 19.21 33.01 -32.07
C THR A 142 20.07 33.56 -33.23
N GLN A 143 20.19 34.88 -33.38
CA GLN A 143 21.00 35.49 -34.43
C GLN A 143 22.49 35.12 -34.32
N GLU A 144 22.99 35.03 -33.08
CA GLU A 144 24.38 34.67 -32.83
C GLU A 144 24.63 33.17 -33.05
N ALA A 145 23.66 32.32 -32.71
CA ALA A 145 23.67 30.90 -33.06
C ALA A 145 23.73 30.67 -34.59
N SER A 146 23.03 31.50 -35.37
CA SER A 146 23.06 31.42 -36.85
C SER A 146 24.38 31.88 -37.47
N ARG A 147 25.17 32.74 -36.79
CA ARG A 147 26.48 33.21 -37.27
C ARG A 147 27.59 32.17 -37.11
N HIS A 148 27.47 31.33 -36.10
CA HIS A 148 28.42 30.26 -35.81
C HIS A 148 27.76 28.91 -36.07
N ASN A 149 27.78 28.47 -37.34
CA ASN A 149 27.11 27.27 -37.90
C ASN A 149 27.22 25.94 -37.11
N ASP A 150 28.03 25.84 -36.05
CA ASP A 150 28.31 24.62 -35.30
C ASP A 150 28.25 24.72 -33.75
N VAL A 151 27.89 25.87 -33.14
CA VAL A 151 28.31 26.14 -31.74
C VAL A 151 27.27 25.87 -30.63
N LEU A 152 26.02 25.46 -30.90
CA LEU A 152 25.03 25.18 -29.84
C LEU A 152 24.46 23.75 -29.85
N LYS A 153 25.34 22.75 -29.96
CA LYS A 153 24.99 21.34 -29.79
C LYS A 153 25.40 20.88 -28.40
N PHE A 154 24.46 20.73 -27.46
CA PHE A 154 24.75 20.24 -26.12
C PHE A 154 24.05 18.90 -25.84
N SER A 155 24.48 18.20 -24.79
CA SER A 155 23.82 16.99 -24.32
C SER A 155 23.49 17.11 -22.83
N VAL A 156 22.24 16.79 -22.48
CA VAL A 156 21.72 16.76 -21.11
C VAL A 156 21.85 15.32 -20.61
N GLY A 157 22.93 14.98 -19.89
CA GLY A 157 23.21 13.59 -19.56
C GLY A 157 23.33 12.75 -20.85
N ASP A 158 22.50 11.71 -20.99
CA ASP A 158 22.44 10.87 -22.21
C ASP A 158 21.61 11.49 -23.38
N PHE A 159 21.05 12.70 -23.22
CA PHE A 159 20.12 13.28 -24.20
C PHE A 159 20.77 14.37 -25.06
N PRO A 160 20.90 14.21 -26.38
CA PRO A 160 21.33 15.31 -27.25
C PRO A 160 20.23 16.38 -27.36
N MET A 161 20.55 17.62 -27.00
CA MET A 161 19.69 18.79 -27.15
C MET A 161 20.39 19.91 -27.92
N HIS A 162 19.74 20.43 -28.97
CA HIS A 162 20.41 21.33 -29.92
C HIS A 162 19.57 22.56 -30.20
N VAL A 163 20.16 23.75 -30.05
CA VAL A 163 19.60 24.96 -30.67
C VAL A 163 20.10 24.98 -32.10
N LEU A 164 19.21 24.64 -33.04
CA LEU A 164 19.53 24.64 -34.46
C LEU A 164 19.82 26.07 -34.95
N PRO A 165 20.57 26.26 -36.05
CA PRO A 165 20.78 27.57 -36.67
C PRO A 165 19.47 28.29 -37.04
N THR A 166 18.36 27.55 -37.13
CA THR A 166 16.99 28.04 -37.33
C THR A 166 16.35 28.62 -36.05
N GLY A 167 16.99 28.46 -34.89
CA GLY A 167 16.47 28.85 -33.58
C GLY A 167 15.60 27.80 -32.87
N LYS A 168 15.38 26.62 -33.49
CA LYS A 168 14.58 25.51 -32.92
C LYS A 168 15.36 24.69 -31.90
N LEU A 169 14.68 24.20 -30.86
CA LEU A 169 15.23 23.38 -29.77
C LEU A 169 14.97 21.89 -29.99
N GLN A 170 15.86 21.20 -30.70
CA GLN A 170 15.77 19.74 -30.90
C GLN A 170 16.00 18.99 -29.58
N GLY A 171 15.14 18.02 -29.25
CA GLY A 171 15.23 17.17 -28.06
C GLY A 171 14.36 17.65 -26.87
N PHE A 172 13.69 18.79 -27.00
CA PHE A 172 12.81 19.32 -25.96
C PHE A 172 11.60 18.41 -25.71
N ARG A 173 11.00 17.83 -26.76
CA ARG A 173 9.90 16.85 -26.63
C ARG A 173 10.28 15.62 -25.82
N LEU A 174 11.48 15.09 -26.05
CA LEU A 174 12.00 13.92 -25.37
C LEU A 174 12.19 14.20 -23.87
N TRP A 175 12.74 15.38 -23.54
CA TRP A 175 12.85 15.85 -22.15
C TRP A 175 11.47 16.00 -21.51
N LEU A 176 10.54 16.62 -22.22
CA LEU A 176 9.17 16.84 -21.76
C LEU A 176 8.46 15.50 -21.42
N GLY A 177 8.61 14.49 -22.28
CA GLY A 177 7.99 13.17 -22.08
C GLY A 177 8.58 12.33 -20.95
N ARG A 178 9.85 12.54 -20.56
CA ARG A 178 10.48 11.83 -19.45
C ARG A 178 10.34 12.52 -18.10
N HIS A 179 10.35 13.85 -18.07
CA HIS A 179 10.42 14.63 -16.81
C HIS A 179 9.10 15.29 -16.41
N VAL A 180 8.14 15.39 -17.33
CA VAL A 180 6.83 15.99 -17.07
C VAL A 180 5.76 14.93 -17.31
N HIS A 181 4.84 14.79 -16.36
CA HIS A 181 3.72 13.88 -16.45
C HIS A 181 2.89 14.12 -17.73
N LYS A 182 2.37 13.06 -18.37
CA LYS A 182 1.67 13.12 -19.68
C LYS A 182 0.45 14.06 -19.69
N LYS A 183 -0.23 14.24 -18.56
CA LYS A 183 -1.30 15.25 -18.41
C LYS A 183 -0.77 16.69 -18.30
N GLY A 184 0.41 16.86 -17.71
CA GLY A 184 1.12 18.15 -17.60
C GLY A 184 1.61 18.65 -18.96
N VAL A 185 2.44 17.87 -19.66
CA VAL A 185 2.04 17.28 -20.95
C VAL A 185 1.04 18.04 -21.83
N GLN A 186 -0.11 17.39 -21.93
CA GLN A 186 -1.29 17.83 -22.67
C GLN A 186 -1.77 19.23 -22.28
N LEU A 187 -1.74 19.59 -21.00
CA LEU A 187 -2.09 20.95 -20.57
C LEU A 187 -1.16 21.99 -21.19
N TRP A 188 0.15 21.72 -21.13
CA TRP A 188 1.17 22.59 -21.68
C TRP A 188 0.95 22.81 -23.18
N LEU A 189 0.70 21.73 -23.93
CA LEU A 189 0.35 21.79 -25.35
C LEU A 189 -0.97 22.53 -25.62
N THR A 190 -1.97 22.35 -24.74
CA THR A 190 -3.27 23.04 -24.86
C THR A 190 -3.12 24.54 -24.66
N LEU A 191 -2.33 24.96 -23.67
CA LEU A 191 -2.03 26.37 -23.42
C LEU A 191 -1.15 26.97 -24.51
N TRP A 192 -0.18 26.20 -25.01
CA TRP A 192 0.66 26.60 -26.15
C TRP A 192 -0.21 26.88 -27.37
N LYS A 193 -1.08 25.93 -27.71
CA LYS A 193 -2.07 26.07 -28.78
C LYS A 193 -2.94 27.31 -28.61
N TRP A 194 -3.39 27.59 -27.39
CA TRP A 194 -4.19 28.79 -27.10
C TRP A 194 -3.40 30.09 -27.35
N MET A 195 -2.12 30.12 -26.99
CA MET A 195 -1.23 31.27 -27.16
C MET A 195 -0.75 31.48 -28.61
N ALA A 196 -0.76 30.44 -29.42
CA ALA A 196 -0.37 30.47 -30.84
C ALA A 196 -1.52 30.86 -31.79
N ARG A 197 -2.77 30.98 -31.31
CA ARG A 197 -3.93 31.38 -32.14
C ARG A 197 -3.87 32.86 -32.54
N GLU A 198 -4.17 33.13 -33.82
CA GLU A 198 -4.22 34.49 -34.39
C GLU A 198 -5.28 35.39 -33.72
N ASP A 199 -6.42 34.81 -33.34
CA ASP A 199 -7.58 35.52 -32.77
C ASP A 199 -7.29 36.29 -31.46
N ASN A 200 -6.22 35.92 -30.75
CA ASN A 200 -5.86 36.49 -29.44
C ASN A 200 -4.67 37.46 -29.50
N GLY A 201 -4.16 37.75 -30.71
CA GLY A 201 -2.88 38.42 -30.93
C GLY A 201 -1.73 37.44 -30.66
N PRO A 202 -1.14 36.80 -31.70
CA PRO A 202 -0.27 35.64 -31.51
C PRO A 202 0.93 36.00 -30.64
N LEU A 203 0.94 35.46 -29.42
CA LEU A 203 2.03 35.65 -28.45
C LEU A 203 3.20 34.73 -28.78
N LEU A 204 2.94 33.64 -29.50
CA LEU A 204 3.89 32.66 -30.01
C LEU A 204 3.77 32.59 -31.53
N THR A 205 4.88 32.30 -32.20
CA THR A 205 4.96 32.24 -33.66
C THR A 205 4.66 30.88 -34.27
N GLU A 206 4.83 29.78 -33.52
CA GLU A 206 4.58 28.41 -33.98
C GLU A 206 3.58 27.66 -33.08
N ASP A 207 2.66 26.87 -33.66
CA ASP A 207 1.79 25.93 -32.93
C ASP A 207 2.38 24.52 -32.97
N ILE A 208 3.21 24.18 -31.98
CA ILE A 208 3.79 22.85 -31.89
C ILE A 208 2.75 21.79 -31.47
N SER A 209 1.53 22.16 -31.06
CA SER A 209 0.55 21.18 -30.56
C SER A 209 -0.03 20.25 -31.64
N SER A 210 0.14 20.59 -32.94
CA SER A 210 -0.47 19.89 -34.06
C SER A 210 0.41 18.82 -34.72
N ASN A 211 1.72 18.84 -34.51
CA ASN A 211 2.65 17.91 -35.17
C ASN A 211 3.69 17.40 -34.15
N ASP A 212 3.80 16.08 -34.00
CA ASP A 212 4.67 15.45 -32.99
C ASP A 212 6.16 15.64 -33.31
N ASP A 213 6.50 15.94 -34.56
CA ASP A 213 7.87 16.19 -35.02
C ASP A 213 8.32 17.67 -34.92
N GLU A 214 7.42 18.58 -34.52
CA GLU A 214 7.74 20.01 -34.41
C GLU A 214 8.22 20.41 -33.01
N GLU A 215 9.43 20.99 -33.00
CA GLU A 215 10.11 21.51 -31.82
C GLU A 215 9.98 23.05 -31.73
N PRO A 216 9.85 23.62 -30.51
CA PRO A 216 9.68 25.05 -30.33
C PRO A 216 10.94 25.85 -30.66
N SER A 217 10.77 27.09 -31.12
CA SER A 217 11.86 28.07 -31.14
C SER A 217 12.24 28.50 -29.71
N LEU A 218 13.50 28.87 -29.49
CA LEU A 218 13.96 29.42 -28.20
C LEU A 218 13.14 30.67 -27.80
N VAL A 219 12.83 31.51 -28.78
CA VAL A 219 12.02 32.72 -28.58
C VAL A 219 10.61 32.35 -28.12
N ASP A 220 9.95 31.41 -28.78
CA ASP A 220 8.61 30.96 -28.38
C ASP A 220 8.62 30.30 -27.00
N LEU A 221 9.64 29.50 -26.68
CA LEU A 221 9.74 28.88 -25.35
C LEU A 221 9.90 29.92 -24.23
N LEU A 222 10.73 30.96 -24.46
CA LEU A 222 10.89 32.08 -23.53
C LEU A 222 9.60 32.89 -23.38
N MET A 223 8.95 33.22 -24.50
CA MET A 223 7.70 33.97 -24.53
C MET A 223 6.55 33.19 -23.90
N PHE A 224 6.55 31.86 -24.07
CA PHE A 224 5.66 30.96 -23.39
C PHE A 224 5.90 31.03 -21.88
N CYS A 225 7.14 30.88 -21.42
CA CYS A 225 7.47 30.95 -19.98
C CYS A 225 7.05 32.28 -19.34
N VAL A 226 7.26 33.42 -20.01
CA VAL A 226 6.91 34.75 -19.47
C VAL A 226 5.41 34.97 -19.40
N ASN A 227 4.65 34.51 -20.40
CA ASN A 227 3.20 34.72 -20.47
C ASN A 227 2.39 33.59 -19.84
N PHE A 228 3.00 32.44 -19.51
CA PHE A 228 2.34 31.20 -19.11
C PHE A 228 1.22 31.39 -18.08
N ILE A 229 1.53 32.01 -16.93
CA ILE A 229 0.56 32.21 -15.83
C ILE A 229 -0.53 33.23 -16.19
N HIS A 230 -0.19 34.24 -17.00
CA HIS A 230 -1.16 35.25 -17.42
C HIS A 230 -2.14 34.66 -18.45
N SER A 231 -1.62 33.97 -19.48
CA SER A 231 -2.38 33.24 -20.48
C SER A 231 -3.26 32.16 -19.85
N TYR A 232 -2.74 31.43 -18.86
CA TYR A 232 -3.51 30.45 -18.08
C TYR A 232 -4.72 31.09 -17.37
N LYS A 233 -4.49 32.20 -16.67
CA LYS A 233 -5.58 32.94 -16.01
C LYS A 233 -6.59 33.50 -17.01
N ALA A 234 -6.13 34.03 -18.14
CA ALA A 234 -6.99 34.61 -19.18
C ALA A 234 -7.83 33.53 -19.90
N ALA A 235 -7.22 32.43 -20.32
CA ALA A 235 -7.88 31.30 -20.99
C ALA A 235 -8.98 30.66 -20.13
N HIS A 236 -8.88 30.76 -18.80
CA HIS A 236 -9.80 30.13 -17.85
C HIS A 236 -10.69 31.12 -17.08
N SER A 237 -10.58 32.42 -17.34
CA SER A 237 -11.56 33.40 -16.82
C SER A 237 -12.91 33.33 -17.57
N PHE A 238 -12.95 32.67 -18.73
CA PHE A 238 -14.11 32.61 -19.63
C PHE A 238 -14.74 31.22 -19.77
N ARG A 239 -14.19 30.18 -19.13
CA ARG A 239 -14.74 28.81 -19.06
C ARG A 239 -14.57 28.26 -17.64
N GLN A 240 -15.17 27.10 -17.37
CA GLN A 240 -15.17 26.35 -16.09
C GLN A 240 -13.87 26.48 -15.24
N PRO A 241 -13.95 26.27 -13.91
CA PRO A 241 -12.83 26.48 -13.00
C PRO A 241 -11.53 25.84 -13.51
N PRO A 242 -10.40 26.56 -13.39
CA PRO A 242 -9.13 26.12 -13.94
C PRO A 242 -8.75 24.73 -13.41
N PRO A 243 -8.38 23.77 -14.27
CA PRO A 243 -8.10 22.39 -13.87
C PRO A 243 -6.87 22.22 -12.95
N PHE A 244 -6.10 23.29 -12.69
CA PHE A 244 -4.89 23.27 -11.86
C PHE A 244 -4.83 24.46 -10.90
N SER A 245 -4.23 24.25 -9.72
CA SER A 245 -3.89 25.35 -8.81
C SER A 245 -2.85 26.28 -9.44
N THR A 246 -2.89 27.57 -9.11
CA THR A 246 -1.90 28.54 -9.61
C THR A 246 -0.48 28.16 -9.19
N ASP A 247 -0.32 27.46 -8.07
CA ASP A 247 0.97 27.02 -7.56
C ASP A 247 1.54 25.83 -8.33
N SER A 248 0.71 24.86 -8.73
CA SER A 248 1.14 23.76 -9.61
C SER A 248 1.60 24.27 -10.97
N MET A 249 0.90 25.26 -11.52
CA MET A 249 1.29 25.92 -12.78
C MET A 249 2.60 26.71 -12.64
N ARG A 250 2.82 27.36 -11.49
CA ARG A 250 4.10 28.01 -11.19
C ARG A 250 5.24 27.01 -11.06
N ASN A 251 5.00 25.82 -10.52
CA ASN A 251 6.01 24.78 -10.43
C ASN A 251 6.39 24.28 -11.82
N LEU A 252 5.41 24.02 -12.70
CA LEU A 252 5.67 23.65 -14.10
C LEU A 252 6.45 24.76 -14.84
N GLN A 253 6.03 26.02 -14.69
CA GLN A 253 6.75 27.18 -15.24
C GLN A 253 8.19 27.26 -14.73
N GLN A 254 8.42 27.02 -13.44
CA GLN A 254 9.76 27.00 -12.84
C GLN A 254 10.61 25.86 -13.38
N CYS A 255 10.05 24.67 -13.61
CA CYS A 255 10.77 23.56 -14.24
C CYS A 255 11.27 23.94 -15.64
N VAL A 256 10.41 24.56 -16.46
CA VAL A 256 10.80 25.02 -17.80
C VAL A 256 11.82 26.16 -17.72
N LEU A 257 11.64 27.14 -16.82
CA LEU A 257 12.59 28.24 -16.63
C LEU A 257 13.98 27.75 -16.18
N LYS A 258 14.03 26.77 -15.27
CA LYS A 258 15.28 26.14 -14.83
C LYS A 258 15.94 25.37 -15.95
N PHE A 259 15.15 24.62 -16.72
CA PHE A 259 15.63 23.92 -17.91
C PHE A 259 16.28 24.90 -18.89
N VAL A 260 15.60 26.00 -19.25
CA VAL A 260 16.16 27.00 -20.17
C VAL A 260 17.38 27.71 -19.56
N ALA A 261 17.37 28.04 -18.28
CA ALA A 261 18.51 28.67 -17.61
C ALA A 261 19.74 27.74 -17.58
N TRP A 262 19.52 26.45 -17.32
CA TRP A 262 20.57 25.44 -17.32
C TRP A 262 21.18 25.25 -18.71
N VAL A 263 20.35 25.19 -19.76
CA VAL A 263 20.82 25.14 -21.15
C VAL A 263 21.73 26.35 -21.44
N VAL A 264 21.27 27.56 -21.11
CA VAL A 264 22.03 28.80 -21.30
C VAL A 264 23.34 28.78 -20.50
N ASN A 265 23.33 28.29 -19.26
CA ASN A 265 24.51 28.23 -18.40
C ASN A 265 25.59 27.26 -18.91
N ASN A 266 25.21 26.09 -19.44
CA ASN A 266 26.19 25.15 -20.00
C ASN A 266 26.81 25.68 -21.30
N VAL A 267 26.02 26.36 -22.14
CA VAL A 267 26.55 27.03 -23.33
C VAL A 267 27.58 28.09 -22.94
N VAL A 268 27.30 28.90 -21.91
CA VAL A 268 28.27 29.88 -21.39
C VAL A 268 29.55 29.18 -20.92
N LEU A 269 29.45 28.07 -20.19
CA LEU A 269 30.59 27.31 -19.69
C LEU A 269 31.43 26.66 -20.81
N GLU A 270 30.80 26.16 -21.88
CA GLU A 270 31.49 25.53 -23.01
C GLU A 270 32.17 26.56 -23.93
N MET A 271 31.55 27.74 -24.12
CA MET A 271 32.21 28.88 -24.76
C MET A 271 33.37 29.43 -23.92
N MET A 272 33.33 29.24 -22.59
CA MET A 272 34.42 29.60 -21.68
C MET A 272 35.61 28.65 -21.76
N THR A 273 35.43 27.35 -22.05
CA THR A 273 36.52 26.35 -22.12
C THR A 273 37.27 26.36 -23.46
N GLN A 274 36.79 27.07 -24.47
CA GLN A 274 37.48 27.23 -25.76
C GLN A 274 38.55 28.35 -25.75
N GLN A 275 38.83 28.99 -24.61
CA GLN A 275 39.89 30.02 -24.46
C GLN A 275 40.93 29.62 -23.39
N ASP A 276 42.15 29.34 -23.87
CA ASP A 276 43.46 29.16 -23.19
C ASP A 276 43.46 28.84 -21.67
N ASP A 277 43.69 27.55 -21.36
CA ASP A 277 43.72 26.87 -20.05
C ASP A 277 44.83 27.31 -19.07
N SER A 278 45.52 28.43 -19.29
CA SER A 278 46.73 28.75 -18.53
C SER A 278 46.52 29.38 -17.14
N GLN A 279 45.29 29.57 -16.66
CA GLN A 279 45.04 30.02 -15.29
C GLN A 279 43.89 29.29 -14.56
N PRO A 280 44.09 28.85 -13.30
CA PRO A 280 43.05 28.19 -12.53
C PRO A 280 41.92 29.16 -12.16
N VAL A 281 40.67 28.70 -12.35
CA VAL A 281 39.47 29.42 -11.91
C VAL A 281 39.52 29.61 -10.38
N PRO A 282 39.40 30.84 -9.84
CA PRO A 282 39.54 31.05 -8.40
C PRO A 282 38.34 30.48 -7.64
N SER A 283 38.62 29.73 -6.58
CA SER A 283 37.61 29.33 -5.60
C SER A 283 36.94 30.56 -4.97
N ARG A 284 35.59 30.54 -4.93
CA ARG A 284 34.73 31.61 -4.42
C ARG A 284 34.98 31.85 -2.92
N ARG A 285 35.85 32.81 -2.57
CA ARG A 285 36.03 33.27 -1.18
C ARG A 285 34.89 34.22 -0.79
N VAL A 286 33.88 33.70 -0.11
CA VAL A 286 32.87 34.55 0.54
C VAL A 286 33.44 35.04 1.88
N ARG A 287 33.81 36.31 1.96
CA ARG A 287 34.01 37.00 3.25
C ARG A 287 32.62 37.33 3.82
N ARG A 288 32.25 36.72 4.94
CA ARG A 288 31.30 37.32 5.89
C ARG A 288 32.03 37.57 7.20
N ASN A 289 31.73 38.72 7.79
CA ASN A 289 32.31 39.24 9.01
C ASN A 289 32.25 38.24 10.17
N SER A 290 33.35 38.23 10.94
CA SER A 290 33.58 37.65 12.27
C SER A 290 33.42 36.12 12.44
N ASP A 291 34.59 35.45 12.56
CA ASP A 291 34.92 34.35 13.49
C ASP A 291 34.31 32.94 13.38
N ALA A 292 34.03 32.43 12.18
CA ALA A 292 34.02 30.98 11.98
C ALA A 292 34.39 30.56 10.55
N ASN A 293 35.55 29.92 10.38
CA ASN A 293 35.91 29.17 9.18
C ASN A 293 35.03 27.91 9.04
N LEU A 294 33.76 28.06 8.66
CA LEU A 294 32.89 26.92 8.31
C LEU A 294 33.22 26.46 6.88
N ARG A 295 34.06 25.42 6.76
CA ARG A 295 34.27 24.70 5.49
C ARG A 295 32.95 24.01 5.09
N LYS A 296 32.34 24.43 3.97
CA LYS A 296 31.14 23.77 3.42
C LYS A 296 31.57 22.57 2.57
N MET A 297 30.99 21.40 2.87
CA MET A 297 31.21 20.19 2.09
C MET A 297 30.69 20.32 0.65
N SER A 298 31.45 19.77 -0.32
CA SER A 298 31.07 19.77 -1.72
C SER A 298 29.76 18.98 -1.94
N PRO A 299 28.90 19.37 -2.91
CA PRO A 299 27.73 18.57 -3.28
C PRO A 299 28.08 17.11 -3.59
N HIS A 300 29.24 16.86 -4.20
CA HIS A 300 29.68 15.53 -4.61
C HIS A 300 29.97 14.64 -3.39
N GLU A 301 30.65 15.17 -2.37
CA GLU A 301 30.91 14.40 -1.15
C GLU A 301 29.63 14.16 -0.33
N ILE A 302 28.68 15.11 -0.36
CA ILE A 302 27.36 14.89 0.28
C ILE A 302 26.64 13.74 -0.40
N TRP A 303 26.65 13.68 -1.72
CA TRP A 303 26.05 12.57 -2.45
C TRP A 303 26.77 11.25 -2.18
N ARG A 304 28.10 11.24 -2.12
CA ARG A 304 28.88 10.05 -1.76
C ARG A 304 28.50 9.52 -0.37
N VAL A 305 28.21 10.39 0.59
CA VAL A 305 27.70 9.98 1.91
C VAL A 305 26.31 9.34 1.82
N ILE A 306 25.46 9.80 0.89
CA ILE A 306 24.13 9.22 0.63
C ILE A 306 24.26 7.85 -0.06
N GLU A 307 25.14 7.72 -1.06
CA GLU A 307 25.45 6.43 -1.70
C GLU A 307 25.98 5.43 -0.68
N GLN A 308 26.95 5.84 0.14
CA GLN A 308 27.46 5.01 1.23
C GLN A 308 26.35 4.63 2.23
N SER A 309 25.38 5.50 2.47
CA SER A 309 24.19 5.21 3.30
C SER A 309 23.32 4.13 2.70
N LYS A 310 23.15 4.16 1.37
CA LYS A 310 22.43 3.15 0.61
C LYS A 310 23.16 1.80 0.64
N ASP A 311 24.45 1.79 0.32
CA ASP A 311 25.26 0.57 0.22
C ASP A 311 25.40 -0.16 1.56
N THR A 312 25.51 0.60 2.65
CA THR A 312 25.72 0.03 3.99
C THR A 312 24.42 -0.20 4.78
N GLY A 313 23.28 0.33 4.29
CA GLY A 313 22.01 0.32 5.04
C GLY A 313 22.06 1.13 6.34
N VAL A 314 23.08 1.97 6.53
CA VAL A 314 23.28 2.80 7.72
C VAL A 314 22.85 4.23 7.40
N SER A 315 22.17 4.93 8.31
CA SER A 315 21.86 6.34 8.08
C SER A 315 23.14 7.18 7.90
N TYR A 316 23.26 7.98 6.83
CA TYR A 316 23.23 9.41 7.06
C TYR A 316 24.10 10.03 8.16
N GLN A 317 23.39 10.39 9.24
CA GLN A 317 23.91 10.95 10.48
C GLN A 317 25.00 10.08 11.06
N LYS A 318 24.82 8.76 11.02
CA LYS A 318 25.79 7.81 11.55
C LYS A 318 27.03 7.72 10.68
N ILE A 319 26.90 7.74 9.36
CA ILE A 319 28.08 7.81 8.46
C ILE A 319 28.86 9.10 8.71
N CYS A 320 28.17 10.24 8.86
CA CYS A 320 28.83 11.50 9.21
C CYS A 320 29.50 11.45 10.59
N ALA A 321 28.88 10.81 11.58
CA ALA A 321 29.46 10.64 12.91
C ALA A 321 30.69 9.73 12.91
N LEU A 322 30.71 8.70 12.05
CA LEU A 322 31.86 7.81 11.85
C LEU A 322 33.00 8.50 11.10
N ARG A 323 32.69 9.46 10.21
CA ARG A 323 33.66 10.23 9.42
C ARG A 323 33.97 11.61 10.01
N LYS A 324 33.69 11.83 11.30
CA LYS A 324 33.92 13.11 11.99
C LYS A 324 35.39 13.58 11.94
N ASP A 325 36.32 12.64 11.81
CA ASP A 325 37.77 12.88 11.80
C ASP A 325 38.36 12.92 10.37
N ASP A 326 37.52 12.89 9.33
CA ASP A 326 37.95 12.89 7.92
C ASP A 326 38.56 14.26 7.52
N PRO A 327 39.76 14.29 6.92
CA PRO A 327 40.44 15.54 6.52
C PRO A 327 39.72 16.33 5.40
N GLN A 328 38.74 15.73 4.71
CA GLN A 328 37.91 16.45 3.74
C GLN A 328 36.87 17.34 4.47
N GLY A 329 37.26 18.61 4.67
CA GLY A 329 36.62 19.53 5.61
C GLY A 329 35.10 19.70 5.51
N GLY A 330 34.44 19.62 6.67
CA GLY A 330 33.06 20.07 6.88
C GLY A 330 32.05 19.01 7.33
N ILE A 331 32.49 17.76 7.60
CA ILE A 331 31.61 16.70 8.11
C ILE A 331 31.25 16.99 9.57
N SER A 332 29.98 17.30 9.81
CA SER A 332 29.40 17.40 11.14
C SER A 332 28.01 16.81 11.15
N GLU A 333 27.71 16.01 12.17
CA GLU A 333 26.36 15.49 12.42
C GLU A 333 25.33 16.63 12.46
N GLN A 334 25.73 17.81 12.94
CA GLN A 334 24.86 19.00 13.02
C GLN A 334 24.56 19.65 11.67
N LEU A 335 25.26 19.33 10.59
CA LEU A 335 24.97 19.89 9.26
C LEU A 335 24.06 18.99 8.42
N THR A 336 23.90 17.73 8.85
CA THR A 336 23.11 16.72 8.14
C THR A 336 21.63 17.11 8.01
N TRP A 337 21.05 17.81 9.00
CA TRP A 337 19.65 18.23 8.95
C TRP A 337 19.36 19.21 7.79
N VAL A 338 20.32 20.05 7.40
CA VAL A 338 20.16 20.97 6.26
C VAL A 338 20.10 20.18 4.95
N TRP A 339 20.91 19.12 4.84
CA TRP A 339 20.92 18.25 3.66
C TRP A 339 19.62 17.45 3.57
N GLN A 340 19.15 16.90 4.70
CA GLN A 340 17.85 16.22 4.79
C GLN A 340 16.70 17.10 4.29
N ARG A 341 16.59 18.33 4.79
CA ARG A 341 15.47 19.24 4.42
C ARG A 341 15.48 19.56 2.93
N LYS A 342 16.67 19.75 2.33
CA LYS A 342 16.80 19.95 0.89
C LYS A 342 16.37 18.72 0.09
N LEU A 343 16.84 17.53 0.45
CA LEU A 343 16.45 16.27 -0.19
C LEU A 343 14.94 16.04 -0.09
N LEU A 344 14.37 16.22 1.11
CA LEU A 344 12.93 16.11 1.33
C LEU A 344 12.13 17.12 0.52
N SER A 345 12.60 18.37 0.40
CA SER A 345 11.96 19.39 -0.46
C SER A 345 11.99 18.98 -1.93
N MET A 346 13.14 18.52 -2.43
CA MET A 346 13.32 18.11 -3.82
C MET A 346 12.44 16.90 -4.16
N TYR A 347 12.41 15.91 -3.28
CA TYR A 347 11.54 14.74 -3.44
C TYR A 347 10.07 15.16 -3.40
N ARG A 348 9.63 15.95 -2.40
CA ARG A 348 8.25 16.44 -2.28
C ARG A 348 7.79 17.17 -3.54
N GLN A 349 8.65 18.01 -4.13
CA GLN A 349 8.33 18.71 -5.37
C GLN A 349 8.18 17.72 -6.53
N SER A 350 9.12 16.79 -6.68
CA SER A 350 9.10 15.81 -7.77
C SER A 350 7.91 14.86 -7.66
N SER A 351 7.60 14.33 -6.47
CA SER A 351 6.45 13.45 -6.25
C SER A 351 5.11 14.15 -6.53
N ARG A 352 4.98 15.42 -6.15
CA ARG A 352 3.78 16.22 -6.46
C ARG A 352 3.62 16.48 -7.95
N LEU A 353 4.73 16.63 -8.69
CA LEU A 353 4.69 16.76 -10.14
C LEU A 353 4.28 15.45 -10.82
N SER A 354 4.78 14.30 -10.32
CA SER A 354 4.40 12.98 -10.84
C SER A 354 2.91 12.67 -10.66
N PHE A 355 2.32 13.14 -9.56
CA PHE A 355 0.91 12.91 -9.22
C PHE A 355 0.00 14.11 -9.56
N LEU A 356 0.49 15.05 -10.38
CA LEU A 356 -0.27 16.23 -10.74
C LEU A 356 -1.49 15.87 -11.62
N ASN A 357 -2.69 16.21 -11.15
CA ASN A 357 -3.98 15.88 -11.80
C ASN A 357 -4.20 14.37 -11.98
N VAL A 358 -3.57 13.57 -11.11
CA VAL A 358 -3.91 12.16 -10.95
C VAL A 358 -5.15 12.10 -10.05
N LYS A 359 -6.28 11.80 -10.67
CA LYS A 359 -7.59 11.68 -10.02
C LYS A 359 -7.85 10.25 -9.51
N ASN A 360 -7.25 9.28 -10.18
CA ASN A 360 -7.43 7.84 -9.97
C ASN A 360 -6.07 7.24 -9.63
N PHE A 361 -5.89 6.80 -8.38
CA PHE A 361 -4.64 6.19 -7.93
C PHE A 361 -4.86 5.24 -6.77
N ALA A 362 -3.99 4.25 -6.67
CA ALA A 362 -3.98 3.28 -5.58
C ALA A 362 -3.03 3.75 -4.47
N ILE A 363 -3.39 3.45 -3.22
CA ILE A 363 -2.53 3.60 -2.05
C ILE A 363 -2.43 2.24 -1.37
N VAL A 364 -1.23 1.87 -0.96
CA VAL A 364 -1.00 0.81 0.01
C VAL A 364 -0.43 1.41 1.27
N THR A 365 -1.00 1.07 2.43
CA THR A 365 -0.66 1.76 3.68
C THR A 365 -0.67 0.84 4.90
N ASP A 366 0.29 1.07 5.79
CA ASP A 366 0.35 0.45 7.12
C ASP A 366 1.03 1.38 8.14
N ALA A 367 0.76 1.17 9.43
CA ALA A 367 1.36 1.95 10.50
C ALA A 367 2.65 1.29 11.00
N SER A 368 3.68 2.11 11.24
CA SER A 368 4.97 1.66 11.78
C SER A 368 5.34 2.43 13.04
N SER A 369 5.67 1.71 14.11
CA SER A 369 6.06 2.31 15.38
C SER A 369 7.57 2.54 15.43
N HIS A 370 7.97 3.81 15.52
CA HIS A 370 9.37 4.21 15.64
C HIS A 370 9.51 5.27 16.73
N SER A 371 10.48 5.12 17.63
CA SER A 371 10.74 6.10 18.71
C SER A 371 9.51 6.39 19.58
N ASN A 372 8.67 5.38 19.86
CA ASN A 372 7.38 5.48 20.57
C ASN A 372 6.36 6.39 19.87
N LYS A 373 6.43 6.49 18.54
CA LYS A 373 5.49 7.23 17.70
C LYS A 373 5.05 6.35 16.54
N ASP A 374 3.76 6.41 16.23
CA ASP A 374 3.20 5.65 15.12
C ASP A 374 3.19 6.52 13.86
N TYR A 375 3.91 6.09 12.84
CA TYR A 375 3.97 6.74 11.55
C TYR A 375 3.17 5.95 10.54
N LEU A 376 2.24 6.60 9.85
CA LEU A 376 1.55 6.02 8.70
C LEU A 376 2.52 6.01 7.52
N MET A 377 2.85 4.82 7.03
CA MET A 377 3.76 4.57 5.92
C MET A 377 2.94 4.16 4.71
N SER A 378 3.12 4.85 3.59
CA SER A 378 2.26 4.63 2.41
C SER A 378 3.02 4.82 1.11
N LEU A 379 2.66 4.02 0.10
CA LEU A 379 3.04 4.24 -1.28
C LEU A 379 1.79 4.55 -2.10
N ALA A 380 1.95 5.40 -3.11
CA ALA A 380 0.91 5.69 -4.10
C ALA A 380 1.34 5.16 -5.48
N TYR A 381 0.39 4.70 -6.26
CA TYR A 381 0.57 4.20 -7.63
C TYR A 381 -0.52 4.71 -8.55
N ASP A 382 -0.14 5.31 -9.67
CA ASP A 382 -1.05 5.66 -10.76
C ASP A 382 -1.03 4.53 -11.81
N PRO A 383 -2.10 3.72 -11.89
CA PRO A 383 -2.17 2.58 -12.81
C PRO A 383 -2.36 2.99 -14.27
N VAL A 384 -2.77 4.23 -14.55
CA VAL A 384 -2.93 4.72 -15.92
C VAL A 384 -1.57 5.07 -16.52
N ASN A 385 -0.69 5.68 -15.72
CA ASN A 385 0.63 6.13 -16.17
C ASN A 385 1.78 5.21 -15.74
N GLY A 386 1.52 4.20 -14.89
CA GLY A 386 2.53 3.25 -14.44
C GLY A 386 3.57 3.85 -13.49
N VAL A 387 3.22 4.90 -12.76
CA VAL A 387 4.16 5.65 -11.89
C VAL A 387 3.83 5.49 -10.42
N GLY A 388 4.85 5.29 -9.59
CA GLY A 388 4.76 5.18 -8.15
C GLY A 388 5.53 6.26 -7.40
N ALA A 389 5.13 6.51 -6.15
CA ALA A 389 5.91 7.32 -5.21
C ALA A 389 5.67 6.91 -3.76
N HIS A 390 6.70 7.01 -2.92
CA HIS A 390 6.53 7.04 -1.47
C HIS A 390 5.80 8.31 -1.06
N MET A 391 4.70 8.16 -0.32
CA MET A 391 3.99 9.29 0.28
C MET A 391 4.79 9.85 1.47
N CYS A 392 4.50 11.09 1.87
CA CYS A 392 5.10 11.64 3.09
C CYS A 392 4.55 10.90 4.31
N SER A 393 5.40 10.19 5.06
CA SER A 393 5.03 9.54 6.32
C SER A 393 4.42 10.58 7.26
N VAL A 394 3.35 10.23 7.99
CA VAL A 394 2.74 11.16 8.95
C VAL A 394 2.61 10.51 10.31
N HIS A 395 2.95 11.25 11.36
CA HIS A 395 2.77 10.80 12.73
C HIS A 395 1.29 10.85 13.09
N VAL A 396 0.73 9.67 13.38
CA VAL A 396 -0.63 9.49 13.88
C VAL A 396 -0.55 9.40 15.40
N ARG A 397 -1.14 10.38 16.10
CA ARG A 397 -1.06 10.45 17.56
C ARG A 397 -1.87 9.33 18.22
N SER A 398 -1.21 8.47 18.98
CA SER A 398 -1.87 7.44 19.81
C SER A 398 -2.56 7.97 21.09
N THR A 399 -2.60 9.30 21.29
CA THR A 399 -3.23 9.91 22.47
C THR A 399 -4.73 9.61 22.54
N LYS A 400 -5.28 9.41 23.74
CA LYS A 400 -6.73 9.29 23.96
C LYS A 400 -7.44 10.64 24.02
N VAL A 401 -6.70 11.73 23.79
CA VAL A 401 -7.15 13.12 23.92
C VAL A 401 -6.97 13.81 22.57
N LEU A 402 -8.01 14.52 22.15
CA LEU A 402 -7.97 15.48 21.03
C LEU A 402 -7.64 16.85 21.59
N HIS A 403 -6.67 17.54 20.99
CA HIS A 403 -6.39 18.92 21.34
C HIS A 403 -7.49 19.85 20.79
N PRO A 404 -7.76 21.00 21.43
CA PRO A 404 -8.64 22.02 20.88
C PRO A 404 -8.23 22.35 19.44
N GLN A 405 -9.21 22.41 18.53
CA GLN A 405 -9.03 22.73 17.09
C GLN A 405 -8.21 21.69 16.28
N GLU A 406 -7.86 20.54 16.86
CA GLU A 406 -7.21 19.44 16.10
C GLU A 406 -8.16 18.82 15.07
N MET A 407 -9.45 18.79 15.38
CA MET A 407 -10.52 18.25 14.52
C MET A 407 -11.79 19.06 14.73
N GLU A 408 -12.59 19.16 13.67
CA GLU A 408 -13.98 19.61 13.77
C GLU A 408 -14.83 18.44 14.28
N LEU A 409 -15.50 18.63 15.42
CA LEU A 409 -16.35 17.60 16.03
C LEU A 409 -17.80 18.10 16.08
N THR A 410 -18.75 17.19 15.90
CA THR A 410 -20.15 17.46 16.25
C THR A 410 -20.30 17.51 17.79
N PRO A 411 -21.32 18.21 18.33
CA PRO A 411 -21.55 18.27 19.78
C PRO A 411 -21.78 16.90 20.44
N GLU A 412 -22.28 15.92 19.69
CA GLU A 412 -22.40 14.54 20.15
C GLU A 412 -21.05 13.82 20.16
N ALA A 413 -20.26 13.95 19.08
CA ALA A 413 -18.93 13.38 18.99
C ALA A 413 -17.98 13.96 20.06
N GLU A 414 -18.09 15.23 20.41
CA GLU A 414 -17.31 15.85 21.48
C GLU A 414 -17.61 15.21 22.86
N ARG A 415 -18.90 14.99 23.17
CA ARG A 415 -19.32 14.27 24.39
C ARG A 415 -18.82 12.82 24.43
N LEU A 416 -18.74 12.16 23.28
CA LEU A 416 -18.31 10.76 23.18
C LEU A 416 -16.79 10.61 23.13
N ALA A 417 -16.07 11.54 22.50
CA ALA A 417 -14.62 11.65 22.58
C ALA A 417 -14.15 11.77 24.04
N ALA A 418 -14.91 12.48 24.87
CA ALA A 418 -14.67 12.57 26.32
C ALA A 418 -14.79 11.22 27.05
N ARG A 419 -15.56 10.25 26.51
CA ARG A 419 -15.70 8.88 27.06
C ARG A 419 -14.52 7.95 26.74
N ARG A 420 -13.56 8.38 25.91
CA ARG A 420 -12.29 7.69 25.61
C ARG A 420 -12.42 6.32 24.91
N GLU A 421 -13.39 6.15 24.00
CA GLU A 421 -13.43 4.96 23.11
C GLU A 421 -12.20 4.93 22.19
N ILE A 422 -11.31 3.96 22.39
CA ILE A 422 -9.95 3.97 21.83
C ILE A 422 -9.93 3.64 20.33
N GLU A 423 -10.67 2.62 19.88
CA GLU A 423 -10.55 2.09 18.51
C GLU A 423 -11.14 3.04 17.45
N ARG A 424 -12.31 3.65 17.70
CA ARG A 424 -12.94 4.61 16.79
C ARG A 424 -12.18 5.93 16.71
N LEU A 425 -11.63 6.39 17.83
CA LEU A 425 -10.75 7.57 17.84
C LEU A 425 -9.46 7.31 17.04
N SER A 426 -8.86 6.13 17.17
CA SER A 426 -7.72 5.73 16.34
C SER A 426 -8.10 5.67 14.85
N SER A 427 -9.30 5.21 14.52
CA SER A 427 -9.81 5.15 13.14
C SER A 427 -10.00 6.55 12.54
N LEU A 428 -10.54 7.50 13.31
CA LEU A 428 -10.65 8.90 12.91
C LEU A 428 -9.28 9.54 12.64
N LYS A 429 -8.30 9.27 13.51
CA LYS A 429 -6.93 9.76 13.36
C LYS A 429 -6.20 9.11 12.19
N PHE A 430 -6.48 7.85 11.90
CA PHE A 430 -6.02 7.17 10.69
C PHE A 430 -6.55 7.87 9.44
N LEU A 431 -7.87 8.16 9.36
CA LEU A 431 -8.47 8.90 8.25
C LEU A 431 -7.87 10.31 8.11
N GLN A 432 -7.56 10.97 9.23
CA GLN A 432 -6.87 12.27 9.21
C GLN A 432 -5.46 12.15 8.64
N GLY A 433 -4.72 11.10 9.04
CA GLY A 433 -3.41 10.77 8.49
C GLY A 433 -3.45 10.53 6.98
N LEU A 434 -4.36 9.66 6.53
CA LEU A 434 -4.53 9.32 5.12
C LEU A 434 -4.89 10.56 4.29
N SER A 435 -5.87 11.36 4.74
CA SER A 435 -6.26 12.62 4.08
C SER A 435 -5.10 13.62 4.00
N ALA A 436 -4.28 13.71 5.05
CA ALA A 436 -3.10 14.58 5.06
C ALA A 436 -2.02 14.11 4.06
N GLN A 437 -1.83 12.80 3.88
CA GLN A 437 -0.90 12.25 2.91
C GLN A 437 -1.35 12.49 1.48
N ILE A 438 -2.64 12.28 1.19
CA ILE A 438 -3.24 12.55 -0.12
C ILE A 438 -3.07 14.03 -0.48
N CYS A 439 -3.43 14.94 0.43
CA CYS A 439 -3.32 16.39 0.24
C CYS A 439 -1.88 16.84 -0.06
N LYS A 440 -0.89 16.22 0.59
CA LYS A 440 0.52 16.51 0.34
C LYS A 440 0.99 16.05 -1.04
N LEU A 441 0.39 14.99 -1.60
CA LEU A 441 0.78 14.40 -2.88
C LEU A 441 0.06 15.01 -4.09
N THR A 442 -1.28 15.15 -4.06
CA THR A 442 -2.11 15.45 -5.26
C THR A 442 -2.89 16.78 -5.20
N ASP A 443 -2.93 17.46 -4.06
CA ASP A 443 -3.88 18.55 -3.70
C ASP A 443 -5.32 18.09 -3.38
N LEU A 444 -5.63 16.80 -3.50
CA LEU A 444 -6.94 16.25 -3.10
C LEU A 444 -7.01 15.97 -1.60
N ARG A 445 -8.22 15.84 -1.08
CA ARG A 445 -8.56 15.41 0.28
C ARG A 445 -9.55 14.27 0.17
N LEU A 446 -9.78 13.55 1.26
CA LEU A 446 -10.79 12.48 1.28
C LEU A 446 -12.19 12.95 0.85
N ASP A 447 -12.53 14.22 1.09
CA ASP A 447 -13.84 14.79 0.69
C ASP A 447 -13.93 15.08 -0.82
N ASP A 448 -12.80 15.23 -1.52
CA ASP A 448 -12.81 15.47 -2.97
C ASP A 448 -13.21 14.21 -3.76
N PHE A 449 -13.22 13.04 -3.10
CA PHE A 449 -13.76 11.79 -3.64
C PHE A 449 -15.27 11.65 -3.43
N LYS A 450 -15.97 12.70 -2.98
CA LYS A 450 -17.43 12.69 -2.84
C LYS A 450 -18.10 12.74 -4.21
N PHE A 451 -19.06 11.86 -4.39
CA PHE A 451 -19.91 11.76 -5.55
C PHE A 451 -20.94 12.90 -5.56
N PRO A 452 -21.23 13.52 -6.72
CA PRO A 452 -22.25 14.54 -6.83
C PRO A 452 -23.63 14.02 -6.39
N GLU A 453 -24.31 14.71 -5.47
CA GLU A 453 -25.57 14.25 -4.87
C GLU A 453 -26.69 13.99 -5.89
N VAL A 454 -26.74 14.80 -6.95
CA VAL A 454 -27.69 14.63 -8.06
C VAL A 454 -27.49 13.27 -8.75
N LEU A 455 -26.24 12.87 -8.96
CA LEU A 455 -25.91 11.63 -9.66
C LEU A 455 -25.92 10.43 -8.71
N LEU A 456 -25.67 10.63 -7.41
CA LEU A 456 -25.61 9.55 -6.40
C LEU A 456 -26.91 8.74 -6.35
N LYS A 457 -28.06 9.41 -6.51
CA LYS A 457 -29.40 8.78 -6.56
C LYS A 457 -29.47 7.65 -7.59
N MET A 458 -28.76 7.76 -8.70
CA MET A 458 -28.74 6.75 -9.75
C MET A 458 -27.99 5.47 -9.34
N LEU A 459 -27.00 5.58 -8.43
CA LEU A 459 -26.23 4.44 -7.95
C LEU A 459 -26.82 3.82 -6.67
N GLU A 460 -27.69 4.54 -5.98
CA GLU A 460 -28.31 4.15 -4.70
C GLU A 460 -29.82 3.94 -4.83
N LEU A 461 -30.23 3.14 -5.83
CA LEU A 461 -31.62 2.78 -6.08
C LEU A 461 -32.29 2.20 -4.82
N GLN A 462 -33.54 2.57 -4.57
CA GLN A 462 -34.36 2.14 -3.44
C GLN A 462 -35.48 1.19 -3.88
N PRO A 463 -36.03 0.38 -2.96
CA PRO A 463 -37.20 -0.44 -3.25
C PRO A 463 -38.38 0.41 -3.76
N GLY A 464 -38.94 0.04 -4.90
CA GLY A 464 -40.01 0.76 -5.58
C GLY A 464 -39.55 1.78 -6.63
N ASP A 465 -38.24 2.05 -6.76
CA ASP A 465 -37.73 2.93 -7.81
C ASP A 465 -37.92 2.32 -9.20
N ASN A 466 -38.32 3.14 -10.16
CA ASN A 466 -38.33 2.80 -11.58
C ASN A 466 -37.09 3.37 -12.24
N PHE A 467 -36.10 2.50 -12.50
CA PHE A 467 -34.86 2.87 -13.17
C PHE A 467 -34.70 2.14 -14.50
N PHE A 468 -34.40 2.88 -15.57
CA PHE A 468 -33.94 2.30 -16.83
C PHE A 468 -32.85 3.14 -17.47
N PHE A 469 -31.99 2.48 -18.24
CA PHE A 469 -30.91 3.11 -18.99
C PHE A 469 -31.08 2.77 -20.47
N ASP A 470 -31.30 3.80 -21.29
CA ASP A 470 -31.27 3.75 -22.75
C ASP A 470 -29.98 4.42 -23.24
N ASP A 471 -29.51 4.12 -24.45
CA ASP A 471 -28.13 4.38 -24.94
C ASP A 471 -27.64 5.83 -24.75
N ASN A 472 -28.53 6.80 -24.55
CA ASN A 472 -28.19 8.21 -24.30
C ASN A 472 -28.86 8.86 -23.08
N VAL A 473 -29.73 8.15 -22.35
CA VAL A 473 -30.51 8.72 -21.23
C VAL A 473 -30.69 7.68 -20.13
N ALA A 474 -30.44 8.08 -18.89
CA ALA A 474 -30.88 7.32 -17.72
C ALA A 474 -32.14 7.97 -17.14
N VAL A 475 -33.12 7.18 -16.77
CA VAL A 475 -34.37 7.69 -16.17
C VAL A 475 -34.59 7.03 -14.82
N LEU A 476 -34.80 7.84 -13.79
CA LEU A 476 -35.12 7.42 -12.43
C LEU A 476 -36.40 8.11 -11.97
N ASN A 477 -37.49 7.36 -11.75
CA ASN A 477 -38.76 7.92 -11.26
C ASN A 477 -39.21 9.17 -12.06
N GLU A 478 -39.19 9.08 -13.39
CA GLU A 478 -39.51 10.18 -14.33
C GLU A 478 -38.47 11.33 -14.41
N GLU A 479 -37.43 11.32 -13.58
CA GLU A 479 -36.29 12.24 -13.69
C GLU A 479 -35.30 11.73 -14.75
N GLU A 480 -35.10 12.51 -15.82
CA GLU A 480 -34.16 12.18 -16.91
C GLU A 480 -32.77 12.78 -16.68
N PHE A 481 -31.75 11.93 -16.78
CA PHE A 481 -30.34 12.29 -16.76
C PHE A 481 -29.78 12.17 -18.17
N GLN A 482 -29.46 13.31 -18.76
CA GLN A 482 -28.98 13.41 -20.13
C GLN A 482 -27.51 12.98 -20.23
N LEU A 483 -27.09 12.45 -21.38
CA LEU A 483 -25.68 12.05 -21.62
C LEU A 483 -24.66 13.13 -21.26
N SER A 484 -24.99 14.41 -21.46
CA SER A 484 -24.11 15.54 -21.11
C SER A 484 -23.86 15.67 -19.60
N GLN A 485 -24.82 15.29 -18.77
CA GLN A 485 -24.68 15.19 -17.32
C GLN A 485 -23.92 13.91 -16.94
N LEU A 486 -24.20 12.79 -17.61
CA LEU A 486 -23.53 11.51 -17.37
C LEU A 486 -22.04 11.54 -17.69
N ARG A 487 -21.61 12.31 -18.68
CA ARG A 487 -20.18 12.50 -19.00
C ARG A 487 -19.37 13.12 -17.86
N GLN A 488 -20.01 13.75 -16.88
CA GLN A 488 -19.32 14.26 -15.68
C GLN A 488 -18.75 13.11 -14.82
N LEU A 489 -19.30 11.90 -14.95
CA LEU A 489 -18.85 10.71 -14.24
C LEU A 489 -17.44 10.28 -14.65
N SER A 490 -17.10 10.39 -15.94
CA SER A 490 -15.77 10.05 -16.46
C SER A 490 -14.64 10.84 -15.81
N ASP A 491 -14.96 12.00 -15.23
CA ASP A 491 -14.01 12.93 -14.64
C ASP A 491 -13.93 12.86 -13.10
N LEU A 492 -14.71 11.99 -12.45
CA LEU A 492 -14.75 11.88 -11.00
C LEU A 492 -13.51 11.16 -10.44
N PRO A 493 -12.89 11.68 -9.36
CA PRO A 493 -11.77 11.03 -8.73
C PRO A 493 -12.21 9.77 -7.96
N CYS A 494 -11.39 8.73 -8.01
CA CYS A 494 -11.57 7.49 -7.27
C CYS A 494 -10.26 7.09 -6.59
N LEU A 495 -10.35 6.59 -5.36
CA LEU A 495 -9.21 6.09 -4.60
C LEU A 495 -9.34 4.59 -4.40
N HIS A 496 -8.27 3.84 -4.63
CA HIS A 496 -8.17 2.45 -4.18
C HIS A 496 -7.20 2.38 -3.01
N CYS A 497 -7.62 1.85 -1.86
CA CYS A 497 -6.80 1.75 -0.66
C CYS A 497 -6.63 0.28 -0.24
N ILE A 498 -5.40 -0.20 -0.30
CA ILE A 498 -4.99 -1.54 0.13
C ILE A 498 -4.42 -1.44 1.54
N MET A 499 -4.94 -2.26 2.45
CA MET A 499 -4.48 -2.29 3.84
C MET A 499 -4.58 -3.68 4.45
N ASP A 500 -3.91 -3.88 5.58
CA ASP A 500 -4.14 -5.06 6.40
C ASP A 500 -5.53 -5.02 7.05
N GLN A 501 -6.17 -6.18 7.18
CA GLN A 501 -7.53 -6.30 7.75
C GLN A 501 -7.52 -6.18 9.29
N GLY A 502 -6.95 -5.10 9.82
CA GLY A 502 -6.87 -4.75 11.24
C GLY A 502 -8.07 -3.94 11.72
N LYS A 503 -8.35 -3.97 13.02
CA LYS A 503 -9.56 -3.33 13.60
C LYS A 503 -9.73 -1.84 13.24
N VAL A 504 -8.64 -1.08 13.29
CA VAL A 504 -8.65 0.37 13.02
C VAL A 504 -8.95 0.65 11.54
N GLY A 505 -8.25 -0.04 10.63
CA GLY A 505 -8.46 0.07 9.19
C GLY A 505 -9.85 -0.40 8.78
N CYS A 506 -10.30 -1.55 9.26
CA CYS A 506 -11.65 -2.08 8.99
C CYS A 506 -12.76 -1.15 9.50
N ALA A 507 -12.60 -0.52 10.67
CA ALA A 507 -13.58 0.43 11.18
C ALA A 507 -13.61 1.72 10.35
N ALA A 508 -12.44 2.20 9.90
CA ALA A 508 -12.33 3.34 9.00
C ALA A 508 -12.96 3.04 7.63
N ALA A 509 -12.64 1.89 7.03
CA ALA A 509 -13.21 1.43 5.77
C ALA A 509 -14.74 1.30 5.88
N ALA A 510 -15.23 0.60 6.89
CA ALA A 510 -16.66 0.42 7.12
C ALA A 510 -17.41 1.76 7.29
N PHE A 511 -16.82 2.70 8.02
CA PHE A 511 -17.38 4.04 8.17
C PHE A 511 -17.40 4.77 6.83
N VAL A 512 -16.27 4.83 6.11
CA VAL A 512 -16.17 5.52 4.81
C VAL A 512 -17.13 4.93 3.78
N THR A 513 -17.23 3.60 3.67
CA THR A 513 -18.16 2.91 2.75
C THR A 513 -19.63 3.16 3.14
N SER A 514 -19.92 3.36 4.43
CA SER A 514 -21.28 3.69 4.89
C SER A 514 -21.64 5.17 4.77
N GLN A 515 -20.65 6.04 4.65
CA GLN A 515 -20.86 7.47 4.47
C GLN A 515 -21.26 7.70 3.00
N ALA A 516 -22.43 8.31 2.82
CA ALA A 516 -23.03 8.46 1.50
C ALA A 516 -22.06 9.15 0.52
N GLY A 517 -21.81 8.47 -0.60
CA GLY A 517 -21.18 9.07 -1.77
C GLY A 517 -19.66 9.09 -1.82
N LEU A 518 -18.87 8.37 -1.02
CA LEU A 518 -17.40 8.38 -1.19
C LEU A 518 -16.92 7.35 -2.22
N GLN A 519 -16.18 7.79 -3.25
CA GLN A 519 -15.54 6.96 -4.28
C GLN A 519 -14.20 6.39 -3.78
N ILE A 520 -14.25 5.58 -2.73
CA ILE A 520 -13.08 4.93 -2.14
C ILE A 520 -13.32 3.43 -2.06
N HIS A 521 -12.53 2.67 -2.83
CA HIS A 521 -12.54 1.22 -2.83
C HIS A 521 -11.49 0.69 -1.84
N PHE A 522 -11.87 -0.26 -1.00
CA PHE A 522 -10.98 -0.87 -0.02
C PHE A 522 -10.74 -2.34 -0.33
N THR A 523 -9.48 -2.74 -0.40
CA THR A 523 -9.08 -4.14 -0.49
C THR A 523 -8.15 -4.51 0.66
N PHE A 524 -8.14 -5.80 0.97
CA PHE A 524 -7.36 -6.35 2.08
C PHE A 524 -6.25 -7.26 1.59
N ASP A 525 -5.11 -7.20 2.28
CA ASP A 525 -3.91 -7.95 1.88
C ASP A 525 -4.12 -9.48 1.82
N LYS A 526 -3.68 -10.08 0.71
CA LYS A 526 -3.79 -11.52 0.44
C LYS A 526 -2.85 -12.38 1.30
N ILE A 527 -1.71 -11.85 1.72
CA ILE A 527 -0.73 -12.58 2.54
C ILE A 527 -1.24 -12.73 3.98
N HIS A 528 -1.63 -11.63 4.62
CA HIS A 528 -2.21 -11.66 5.96
C HIS A 528 -3.54 -12.44 6.00
N ARG A 529 -4.30 -12.44 4.90
CA ARG A 529 -5.48 -13.29 4.73
C ARG A 529 -5.11 -14.78 4.75
N LEU A 530 -4.12 -15.20 3.98
CA LEU A 530 -3.61 -16.57 4.00
C LEU A 530 -3.18 -17.00 5.41
N LEU A 531 -2.46 -16.14 6.13
CA LEU A 531 -2.05 -16.43 7.50
C LEU A 531 -3.23 -16.68 8.44
N ARG A 532 -4.37 -15.99 8.24
CA ARG A 532 -5.60 -16.22 9.00
C ARG A 532 -6.28 -17.53 8.59
N ASP A 533 -6.25 -17.88 7.30
CA ASP A 533 -6.77 -19.15 6.80
C ASP A 533 -6.07 -20.34 7.49
N LEU A 534 -4.76 -20.23 7.72
CA LEU A 534 -3.91 -21.22 8.39
C LEU A 534 -4.07 -21.24 9.91
N LYS A 535 -4.13 -20.07 10.55
CA LYS A 535 -4.06 -19.95 12.02
C LYS A 535 -5.41 -20.14 12.71
N ASN A 536 -6.51 -19.64 12.13
CA ASN A 536 -7.80 -19.70 12.80
C ASN A 536 -8.25 -21.15 13.12
N PRO A 537 -8.03 -22.15 12.25
CA PRO A 537 -8.41 -23.53 12.54
C PRO A 537 -7.59 -24.23 13.63
N ILE A 538 -6.39 -23.72 13.98
CA ILE A 538 -5.48 -24.34 14.98
C ILE A 538 -6.19 -24.54 16.32
N LYS A 539 -6.93 -23.52 16.76
CA LYS A 539 -7.68 -23.56 18.02
C LYS A 539 -8.80 -24.61 18.00
N ALA A 540 -9.55 -24.69 16.91
CA ALA A 540 -10.63 -25.67 16.77
C ALA A 540 -10.10 -27.10 16.78
N ALA A 541 -8.90 -27.32 16.26
CA ALA A 541 -8.22 -28.62 16.25
C ALA A 541 -7.45 -28.93 17.56
N GLY A 542 -7.41 -28.01 18.53
CA GLY A 542 -6.69 -28.22 19.80
C GLY A 542 -5.16 -28.12 19.70
N LEU A 543 -4.62 -27.49 18.65
CA LEU A 543 -3.20 -27.52 18.31
C LEU A 543 -2.39 -26.32 18.89
N GLU A 544 -3.02 -25.43 19.67
CA GLU A 544 -2.40 -24.19 20.17
C GLU A 544 -1.18 -24.45 21.07
N SER A 545 -1.24 -25.49 21.92
CA SER A 545 -0.14 -25.87 22.81
C SER A 545 1.07 -26.38 22.03
N CYS A 546 0.85 -27.13 20.94
CA CYS A 546 1.92 -27.56 20.04
C CYS A 546 2.62 -26.36 19.40
N VAL A 547 1.87 -25.38 18.89
CA VAL A 547 2.46 -24.16 18.30
C VAL A 547 3.36 -23.43 19.30
N LEU A 548 2.92 -23.31 20.55
CA LEU A 548 3.71 -22.70 21.62
C LEU A 548 5.01 -23.48 21.87
N ALA A 549 4.90 -24.79 22.11
CA ALA A 549 6.04 -25.66 22.41
C ALA A 549 7.07 -25.70 21.27
N THR A 550 6.59 -25.83 20.04
CA THR A 550 7.44 -25.87 18.84
C THR A 550 8.06 -24.52 18.51
N THR A 551 7.39 -23.39 18.79
CA THR A 551 8.00 -22.06 18.65
C THR A 551 9.21 -21.91 19.59
N TYR A 552 9.12 -22.43 20.82
CA TYR A 552 10.26 -22.48 21.73
C TYR A 552 11.36 -23.42 21.21
N LEU A 553 11.00 -24.62 20.77
CA LEU A 553 11.92 -25.61 20.18
C LEU A 553 12.70 -25.04 18.98
N PHE A 554 12.02 -24.39 18.05
CA PHE A 554 12.61 -23.88 16.80
C PHE A 554 13.40 -22.58 17.00
N SER A 555 13.22 -21.89 18.12
CA SER A 555 13.95 -20.65 18.45
C SER A 555 15.10 -20.86 19.45
N VAL A 556 15.26 -22.07 20.00
CA VAL A 556 16.18 -22.38 21.10
C VAL A 556 17.63 -21.96 20.81
N ASN A 557 18.07 -22.09 19.56
CA ASN A 557 19.45 -21.78 19.15
C ASN A 557 19.81 -20.29 19.26
N THR A 558 18.81 -19.40 19.32
CA THR A 558 19.04 -17.97 19.50
C THR A 558 19.00 -17.54 20.97
N LYS A 559 18.57 -18.42 21.86
CA LYS A 559 18.33 -18.12 23.27
C LYS A 559 19.58 -18.46 24.14
N PRO A 560 19.67 -17.92 25.37
CA PRO A 560 18.82 -16.88 25.95
C PRO A 560 19.16 -15.48 25.39
N PHE A 561 18.16 -14.60 25.32
CA PHE A 561 18.32 -13.17 24.97
C PHE A 561 19.08 -12.86 23.66
N GLY A 562 19.05 -13.75 22.66
CA GLY A 562 19.79 -13.55 21.40
C GLY A 562 21.26 -13.99 21.44
N SER A 563 21.79 -14.39 22.60
CA SER A 563 23.22 -14.73 22.76
C SER A 563 23.61 -16.00 21.98
N GLY A 564 22.68 -16.94 21.81
CA GLY A 564 22.94 -18.27 21.26
C GLY A 564 23.79 -19.16 22.15
N GLN A 565 23.82 -18.90 23.46
CA GLN A 565 24.54 -19.74 24.42
C GLN A 565 24.04 -21.20 24.38
N TRP A 566 22.73 -21.41 24.25
CA TRP A 566 22.15 -22.77 24.19
C TRP A 566 22.52 -23.50 22.89
N PHE A 567 22.82 -22.77 21.81
CA PHE A 567 23.36 -23.37 20.60
C PHE A 567 24.77 -23.92 20.82
N THR A 568 25.65 -23.15 21.49
CA THR A 568 26.99 -23.63 21.85
C THR A 568 26.94 -24.87 22.75
N GLU A 569 26.03 -24.88 23.72
CA GLU A 569 25.81 -26.02 24.62
C GLU A 569 25.31 -27.25 23.83
N LYS A 570 24.37 -27.09 22.89
CA LYS A 570 23.94 -28.17 21.99
C LYS A 570 25.10 -28.77 21.20
N THR A 571 25.95 -27.93 20.59
CA THR A 571 27.09 -28.42 19.81
C THR A 571 28.06 -29.24 20.67
N GLN A 572 28.32 -28.80 21.91
CA GLN A 572 29.16 -29.54 22.86
C GLN A 572 28.52 -30.87 23.30
N ILE A 573 27.21 -30.91 23.49
CA ILE A 573 26.47 -32.15 23.80
C ILE A 573 26.60 -33.15 22.65
N LEU A 574 26.47 -32.69 21.40
CA LEU A 574 26.60 -33.54 20.22
C LEU A 574 28.00 -34.17 20.16
N GLU A 575 29.07 -33.37 20.29
CA GLU A 575 30.45 -33.86 20.29
C GLU A 575 30.69 -34.87 21.41
N ALA A 576 30.32 -34.51 22.65
CA ALA A 576 30.52 -35.37 23.82
C ALA A 576 29.73 -36.69 23.75
N PHE A 577 28.54 -36.69 23.15
CA PHE A 577 27.72 -37.90 23.00
C PHE A 577 28.42 -38.92 22.09
N PHE A 578 28.93 -38.49 20.93
CA PHE A 578 29.59 -39.38 19.96
C PHE A 578 31.00 -39.78 20.38
N GLU A 579 31.67 -39.00 21.24
CA GLU A 579 32.94 -39.42 21.86
C GLU A 579 32.75 -40.52 22.92
N SER A 580 31.59 -40.58 23.56
CA SER A 580 31.33 -41.45 24.72
C SER A 580 30.43 -42.65 24.44
N ASN A 581 29.78 -42.72 23.28
CA ASN A 581 28.83 -43.78 22.93
C ASN A 581 29.10 -44.37 21.54
N SER A 582 28.57 -45.58 21.31
CA SER A 582 28.48 -46.23 20.00
C SER A 582 27.01 -46.53 19.65
N PHE A 583 26.78 -47.07 18.46
CA PHE A 583 25.45 -47.50 18.00
C PHE A 583 24.78 -48.57 18.91
N ASP A 584 25.50 -49.18 19.85
CA ASP A 584 24.93 -50.15 20.81
C ASP A 584 24.32 -49.47 22.06
N CYS A 585 24.40 -48.13 22.17
CA CYS A 585 23.93 -47.44 23.37
C CYS A 585 22.40 -47.52 23.51
N GLN A 586 21.92 -47.57 24.76
CA GLN A 586 20.50 -47.75 25.07
C GLN A 586 19.60 -46.64 24.48
N TRP A 587 20.09 -45.39 24.43
CA TRP A 587 19.31 -44.25 23.94
C TRP A 587 19.07 -44.35 22.43
N PHE A 588 20.09 -44.73 21.65
CA PHE A 588 19.93 -44.94 20.22
C PHE A 588 19.08 -46.17 19.93
N GLN A 589 19.34 -47.29 20.59
CA GLN A 589 18.58 -48.52 20.37
C GLN A 589 17.07 -48.34 20.68
N ALA A 590 16.72 -47.49 21.66
CA ALA A 590 15.34 -47.17 21.98
C ALA A 590 14.61 -46.33 20.91
N LEU A 591 15.33 -45.54 20.11
CA LEU A 591 14.76 -44.58 19.16
C LEU A 591 15.15 -44.85 17.69
N LYS A 592 15.97 -45.86 17.41
CA LYS A 592 16.59 -46.09 16.09
C LYS A 592 15.60 -46.17 14.94
N GLU A 593 14.45 -46.83 15.12
CA GLU A 593 13.43 -46.95 14.07
C GLU A 593 12.80 -45.60 13.74
N ARG A 594 12.60 -44.75 14.76
CA ARG A 594 12.05 -43.40 14.61
C ARG A 594 13.09 -42.43 14.05
N ILE A 595 14.36 -42.58 14.43
CA ILE A 595 15.47 -41.82 13.84
C ILE A 595 15.65 -42.19 12.35
N ALA A 596 15.57 -43.48 12.02
CA ALA A 596 15.60 -43.95 10.64
C ALA A 596 14.44 -43.36 9.82
N ASN A 597 13.23 -43.29 10.40
CA ASN A 597 12.08 -42.63 9.80
C ASN A 597 12.33 -41.14 9.54
N ASP A 598 12.78 -40.40 10.56
CA ASP A 598 13.02 -38.96 10.47
C ASP A 598 14.03 -38.61 9.35
N PHE A 599 15.02 -39.48 9.12
CA PHE A 599 16.05 -39.31 8.08
C PHE A 599 15.70 -39.96 6.73
N GLY A 600 14.58 -40.70 6.63
CA GLY A 600 14.24 -41.48 5.42
C GLY A 600 15.22 -42.62 5.12
N MET A 601 15.85 -43.19 6.16
CA MET A 601 16.85 -44.28 6.09
C MET A 601 16.26 -45.62 6.53
N GLU A 602 14.98 -45.85 6.27
CA GLU A 602 14.30 -47.09 6.59
C GLU A 602 14.94 -48.27 5.85
N GLY A 603 15.27 -49.33 6.58
CA GLY A 603 15.95 -50.52 6.02
C GLY A 603 17.48 -50.42 5.96
N CYS A 604 18.07 -49.28 6.33
CA CYS A 604 19.52 -49.19 6.57
C CYS A 604 19.92 -49.93 7.86
N SER A 605 21.19 -50.31 7.96
CA SER A 605 21.74 -50.91 9.19
C SER A 605 21.87 -49.88 10.31
N ASP A 606 21.81 -50.34 11.56
CA ASP A 606 22.02 -49.51 12.77
C ASP A 606 23.30 -48.65 12.67
N ARG A 607 24.37 -49.20 12.08
CA ARG A 607 25.63 -48.49 11.89
C ARG A 607 25.54 -47.37 10.86
N GLU A 608 24.89 -47.61 9.73
CA GLU A 608 24.68 -46.58 8.70
C GLU A 608 23.82 -45.43 9.23
N ILE A 609 22.78 -45.74 10.00
CA ILE A 609 21.93 -44.73 10.64
C ILE A 609 22.77 -43.94 11.64
N TRP A 610 23.51 -44.61 12.53
CA TRP A 610 24.36 -43.97 13.53
C TRP A 610 25.40 -43.03 12.92
N ASP A 611 26.13 -43.50 11.91
CA ASP A 611 27.20 -42.74 11.25
C ASP A 611 26.63 -41.49 10.53
N SER A 612 25.35 -41.49 10.15
CA SER A 612 24.69 -40.35 9.51
C SER A 612 24.23 -39.24 10.46
N ILE A 613 24.00 -39.52 11.75
CA ILE A 613 23.38 -38.57 12.70
C ILE A 613 24.15 -37.23 12.77
N PRO A 614 25.49 -37.19 12.94
CA PRO A 614 26.21 -35.93 12.99
C PRO A 614 26.06 -35.10 11.71
N GLU A 615 25.84 -35.75 10.56
CA GLU A 615 25.67 -35.10 9.27
C GLU A 615 24.24 -34.65 8.97
N GLN A 616 23.24 -35.21 9.65
CA GLN A 616 21.82 -34.91 9.45
C GLN A 616 21.27 -33.86 10.43
N LEU A 617 21.94 -33.63 11.57
CA LEU A 617 21.52 -32.64 12.58
C LEU A 617 21.95 -31.21 12.21
N GLU A 618 21.28 -30.60 11.24
CA GLU A 618 21.45 -29.20 10.82
C GLU A 618 21.23 -28.23 11.99
N SER A 619 20.16 -28.35 12.78
CA SER A 619 19.85 -27.41 13.87
C SER A 619 20.84 -27.48 15.05
N TRP A 620 21.70 -28.50 15.10
CA TRP A 620 22.76 -28.64 16.10
C TRP A 620 24.11 -28.11 15.62
N ARG A 621 24.27 -27.92 14.31
CA ARG A 621 25.49 -27.43 13.66
C ARG A 621 25.38 -26.00 13.13
N LEU A 622 24.16 -25.59 12.79
CA LEU A 622 23.84 -24.25 12.31
C LEU A 622 22.86 -23.57 13.26
N LYS A 623 23.12 -22.29 13.57
CA LYS A 623 22.27 -21.51 14.46
C LYS A 623 20.85 -21.32 13.90
N GLY A 624 20.69 -21.32 12.58
CA GLY A 624 19.40 -21.25 11.89
C GLY A 624 18.70 -19.89 12.02
N GLY A 625 17.46 -19.83 11.51
CA GLY A 625 16.56 -18.69 11.63
C GLY A 625 15.82 -18.64 12.97
N LEU A 626 15.26 -17.47 13.30
CA LEU A 626 14.42 -17.31 14.49
C LEU A 626 12.95 -17.54 14.13
N ALA A 627 12.39 -18.68 14.53
CA ALA A 627 10.96 -18.94 14.42
C ALA A 627 10.17 -17.95 15.29
N LYS A 628 9.23 -17.23 14.70
CA LYS A 628 8.33 -16.31 15.40
C LYS A 628 6.88 -16.53 14.98
N ALA A 629 5.97 -16.53 15.93
CA ALA A 629 4.54 -16.61 15.62
C ALA A 629 4.04 -15.39 14.81
N SER A 630 4.59 -14.18 15.01
CA SER A 630 4.34 -13.01 14.14
C SER A 630 4.85 -13.17 12.71
N ARG A 631 5.80 -14.06 12.46
CA ARG A 631 6.32 -14.39 11.12
C ARG A 631 6.04 -15.86 10.82
N TRP A 632 4.77 -16.20 10.69
CA TRP A 632 4.31 -17.60 10.67
C TRP A 632 5.12 -18.53 9.76
N PHE A 633 5.51 -18.11 8.55
CA PHE A 633 6.29 -18.96 7.66
C PHE A 633 7.72 -19.28 8.16
N SER A 634 8.28 -18.48 9.07
CA SER A 634 9.51 -18.86 9.80
C SER A 634 9.31 -20.05 10.74
N TRP A 635 8.07 -20.30 11.19
CA TRP A 635 7.72 -21.52 11.92
C TRP A 635 7.75 -22.72 10.97
N ASN A 636 7.20 -22.60 9.74
CA ASN A 636 7.25 -23.67 8.73
C ASN A 636 8.69 -24.00 8.31
N GLU A 637 9.54 -22.98 8.13
CA GLU A 637 10.98 -23.17 7.90
C GLU A 637 11.64 -23.93 9.07
N GLY A 638 11.33 -23.55 10.32
CA GLY A 638 11.78 -24.28 11.50
C GLY A 638 11.29 -25.73 11.53
N ALA A 639 10.01 -25.96 11.25
CA ALA A 639 9.43 -27.30 11.21
C ALA A 639 10.10 -28.19 10.15
N ALA A 640 10.41 -27.66 8.96
CA ALA A 640 11.06 -28.40 7.89
C ALA A 640 12.45 -28.95 8.27
N VAL A 641 13.14 -28.27 9.20
CA VAL A 641 14.43 -28.70 9.76
C VAL A 641 14.20 -29.60 10.98
N HIS A 642 13.49 -29.10 11.99
CA HIS A 642 13.41 -29.74 13.30
C HIS A 642 12.58 -31.04 13.32
N LEU A 643 11.61 -31.21 12.44
CA LEU A 643 10.84 -32.46 12.35
C LEU A 643 11.70 -33.63 11.88
N LYS A 644 12.74 -33.38 11.08
CA LYS A 644 13.70 -34.40 10.61
C LYS A 644 14.76 -34.75 11.67
N GLU A 645 14.82 -34.00 12.76
CA GLU A 645 15.82 -34.14 13.80
C GLU A 645 15.18 -34.48 15.16
N TRP A 646 13.88 -34.75 15.19
CA TRP A 646 13.08 -34.78 16.41
C TRP A 646 13.57 -35.86 17.38
N HIS A 647 13.63 -37.11 16.90
CA HIS A 647 13.97 -38.24 17.74
C HIS A 647 15.47 -38.28 18.07
N SER A 648 16.33 -37.82 17.15
CA SER A 648 17.77 -37.63 17.45
C SER A 648 18.00 -36.55 18.50
N SER A 649 17.23 -35.45 18.46
CA SER A 649 17.28 -34.42 19.49
C SER A 649 16.80 -34.94 20.84
N LEU A 650 15.74 -35.74 20.86
CA LEU A 650 15.24 -36.39 22.07
C LEU A 650 16.27 -37.37 22.65
N MET A 651 16.95 -38.14 21.80
CA MET A 651 18.03 -39.05 22.18
C MET A 651 19.16 -38.31 22.89
N LEU A 652 19.71 -37.26 22.26
CA LEU A 652 20.83 -36.48 22.79
C LEU A 652 20.48 -35.82 24.14
N LEU A 653 19.28 -35.22 24.24
CA LEU A 653 18.83 -34.58 25.47
C LEU A 653 18.46 -35.59 26.56
N SER A 654 18.03 -36.79 26.21
CA SER A 654 17.77 -37.87 27.17
C SER A 654 19.05 -38.48 27.73
N TRP A 655 20.12 -38.49 26.93
CA TRP A 655 21.47 -38.82 27.43
C TRP A 655 22.01 -37.73 28.35
N TYR A 656 21.89 -36.47 27.95
CA TYR A 656 22.41 -35.34 28.70
C TYR A 656 21.65 -35.09 30.02
N PHE A 657 20.34 -35.35 30.02
CA PHE A 657 19.46 -35.29 31.19
C PHE A 657 18.83 -36.67 31.50
N PRO A 658 19.58 -37.59 32.13
CA PRO A 658 19.18 -39.00 32.26
C PRO A 658 18.14 -39.27 33.36
N THR A 659 17.95 -38.36 34.32
CA THR A 659 16.88 -38.46 35.32
C THR A 659 15.59 -37.86 34.80
N ASP A 660 14.46 -38.51 35.12
CA ASP A 660 13.13 -37.90 35.12
C ASP A 660 13.08 -36.85 36.25
N LEU A 661 13.82 -35.76 36.05
CA LEU A 661 13.75 -34.60 36.93
C LEU A 661 12.36 -34.02 36.76
N ASP A 662 11.67 -33.76 37.88
CA ASP A 662 10.38 -33.06 37.90
C ASP A 662 10.40 -31.93 36.86
N THR A 663 9.61 -32.10 35.80
CA THR A 663 9.51 -31.17 34.68
C THR A 663 8.81 -29.86 35.07
N ASP A 664 8.45 -29.72 36.35
CA ASP A 664 7.85 -28.53 36.94
C ASP A 664 8.79 -27.32 36.87
N GLY A 665 8.55 -26.47 35.87
CA GLY A 665 9.05 -25.09 35.86
C GLY A 665 10.49 -24.88 35.41
N GLN A 666 11.10 -25.82 34.68
CA GLN A 666 12.51 -25.67 34.24
C GLN A 666 12.66 -25.10 32.81
N SER A 667 13.75 -24.33 32.64
CA SER A 667 14.07 -23.52 31.45
C SER A 667 15.23 -24.08 30.63
N GLY A 668 15.50 -23.55 29.43
CA GLY A 668 16.68 -23.91 28.63
C GLY A 668 16.54 -25.24 27.89
N LEU A 669 17.64 -26.00 27.78
CA LEU A 669 17.68 -27.29 27.08
C LEU A 669 16.86 -28.39 27.79
N LEU A 670 16.59 -28.25 29.09
CA LEU A 670 15.68 -29.18 29.77
C LEU A 670 14.22 -28.92 29.39
N GLY A 671 13.82 -27.64 29.28
CA GLY A 671 12.51 -27.26 28.71
C GLY A 671 12.37 -27.71 27.24
N LEU A 672 13.49 -27.72 26.49
CA LEU A 672 13.54 -28.27 25.13
C LEU A 672 13.20 -29.77 25.11
N LYS A 673 13.80 -30.57 26.01
CA LYS A 673 13.48 -31.99 26.18
C LYS A 673 12.00 -32.18 26.49
N GLY A 674 11.43 -31.35 27.38
CA GLY A 674 10.01 -31.38 27.72
C GLY A 674 9.06 -31.08 26.54
N CYS A 675 9.52 -30.36 25.51
CA CYS A 675 8.74 -30.09 24.31
C CYS A 675 8.78 -31.24 23.27
N LEU A 676 9.71 -32.19 23.40
CA LEU A 676 9.89 -33.30 22.45
C LEU A 676 8.99 -34.51 22.79
N THR A 677 7.70 -34.26 22.96
CA THR A 677 6.70 -35.32 23.27
C THR A 677 6.15 -35.94 21.99
N GLN A 678 5.62 -37.17 22.11
CA GLN A 678 4.94 -37.86 21.01
C GLN A 678 3.75 -37.04 20.47
N MET A 679 2.94 -36.48 21.37
CA MET A 679 1.78 -35.66 20.99
C MET A 679 2.20 -34.40 20.22
N TYR A 680 3.24 -33.67 20.66
CA TYR A 680 3.70 -32.48 19.94
C TYR A 680 4.36 -32.83 18.61
N TRP A 681 5.02 -34.00 18.50
CA TRP A 681 5.53 -34.48 17.22
C TRP A 681 4.38 -34.74 16.22
N GLU A 682 3.33 -35.46 16.63
CA GLU A 682 2.14 -35.68 15.82
C GLU A 682 1.52 -34.36 15.37
N ASP A 683 1.22 -33.48 16.33
CA ASP A 683 0.56 -32.21 16.08
C ASP A 683 1.40 -31.28 15.19
N ALA A 684 2.72 -31.29 15.34
CA ALA A 684 3.62 -30.52 14.48
C ALA A 684 3.63 -31.03 13.04
N HIS A 685 3.58 -32.36 12.83
CA HIS A 685 3.38 -32.95 11.51
C HIS A 685 2.00 -32.60 10.93
N ILE A 686 0.94 -32.61 11.76
CA ILE A 686 -0.40 -32.18 11.33
C ILE A 686 -0.36 -30.77 10.77
N ILE A 687 0.20 -29.83 11.54
CA ILE A 687 0.31 -28.43 11.14
C ILE A 687 1.17 -28.31 9.88
N PHE A 688 2.38 -28.86 9.89
CA PHE A 688 3.34 -28.67 8.80
C PHE A 688 2.84 -29.22 7.46
N ARG A 689 2.32 -30.46 7.44
CA ARG A 689 1.90 -31.14 6.20
C ARG A 689 0.65 -30.52 5.61
N VAL A 690 -0.36 -30.23 6.44
CA VAL A 690 -1.61 -29.58 5.98
C VAL A 690 -1.35 -28.19 5.40
N GLN A 691 -0.43 -27.43 6.01
CA GLN A 691 -0.11 -26.08 5.53
C GLN A 691 0.75 -26.05 4.26
N TYR A 692 1.34 -27.18 3.85
CA TYR A 692 2.38 -27.22 2.81
C TYR A 692 1.93 -26.59 1.49
N GLY A 693 0.75 -26.94 0.97
CA GLY A 693 0.24 -26.40 -0.30
C GLY A 693 0.04 -24.88 -0.28
N MET A 694 -0.32 -24.32 0.88
CA MET A 694 -0.51 -22.88 1.07
C MET A 694 0.81 -22.14 1.31
N TRP A 695 1.76 -22.74 2.03
CA TRP A 695 3.10 -22.19 2.21
C TRP A 695 3.91 -22.19 0.90
N SER A 696 3.80 -23.25 0.10
CA SER A 696 4.39 -23.32 -1.24
C SER A 696 3.86 -22.20 -2.14
N TRP A 697 2.53 -22.03 -2.18
CA TRP A 697 1.91 -20.91 -2.90
C TRP A 697 2.42 -19.54 -2.42
N TYR A 698 2.49 -19.32 -1.10
CA TYR A 698 3.01 -18.05 -0.55
C TYR A 698 4.44 -17.76 -1.03
N SER A 699 5.30 -18.78 -1.02
CA SER A 699 6.68 -18.65 -1.47
C SER A 699 6.75 -18.24 -2.94
N GLN A 700 6.00 -18.92 -3.81
CA GLN A 700 5.88 -18.54 -5.23
C GLN A 700 5.36 -17.11 -5.39
N GLN A 701 4.31 -16.75 -4.67
CA GLN A 701 3.69 -15.42 -4.75
C GLN A 701 4.66 -14.28 -4.46
N ILE A 702 5.46 -14.39 -3.41
CA ILE A 702 6.45 -13.35 -3.06
C ILE A 702 7.56 -13.25 -4.11
N HIS A 703 7.93 -14.36 -4.75
CA HIS A 703 9.01 -14.38 -5.73
C HIS A 703 8.55 -13.93 -7.12
N ASP A 704 7.32 -14.28 -7.50
CA ASP A 704 6.86 -14.22 -8.89
C ASP A 704 5.85 -13.09 -9.13
N VAL A 705 4.98 -12.76 -8.16
CA VAL A 705 3.94 -11.73 -8.32
C VAL A 705 4.39 -10.41 -7.67
N LYS A 706 5.10 -9.58 -8.44
CA LYS A 706 5.72 -8.35 -7.92
C LYS A 706 5.11 -7.07 -8.47
N SER A 707 4.82 -7.02 -9.78
CA SER A 707 4.32 -5.81 -10.43
C SER A 707 2.79 -5.80 -10.53
N PRO A 708 2.17 -4.62 -10.74
CA PRO A 708 0.74 -4.50 -11.05
C PRO A 708 0.28 -5.39 -12.21
N GLU A 709 1.09 -5.54 -13.25
CA GLU A 709 0.80 -6.38 -14.41
C GLU A 709 0.75 -7.87 -14.03
N HIS A 710 1.67 -8.34 -13.18
CA HIS A 710 1.63 -9.71 -12.68
C HIS A 710 0.33 -9.99 -11.89
N ALA A 711 -0.17 -9.00 -11.13
CA ALA A 711 -1.41 -9.13 -10.39
C ALA A 711 -2.66 -9.21 -11.31
N ILE A 712 -2.64 -8.52 -12.45
CA ILE A 712 -3.70 -8.64 -13.47
C ILE A 712 -3.67 -10.03 -14.10
N ILE A 713 -2.49 -10.54 -14.46
CA ILE A 713 -2.31 -11.89 -15.02
C ILE A 713 -2.82 -12.95 -14.04
N GLU A 714 -2.37 -12.88 -12.78
CA GLU A 714 -2.86 -13.76 -11.71
C GLU A 714 -4.38 -13.66 -11.58
N SER A 715 -4.95 -12.45 -11.58
CA SER A 715 -6.39 -12.27 -11.45
C SER A 715 -7.17 -12.89 -12.61
N LEU A 716 -6.66 -12.80 -13.85
CA LEU A 716 -7.25 -13.48 -15.01
C LEU A 716 -7.27 -15.00 -14.82
N GLU A 717 -6.13 -15.59 -14.45
CA GLU A 717 -6.02 -17.03 -14.16
C GLU A 717 -6.96 -17.47 -13.04
N MET A 718 -7.05 -16.66 -11.98
CA MET A 718 -7.88 -16.97 -10.81
C MET A 718 -9.37 -16.87 -11.11
N VAL A 719 -9.82 -15.90 -11.91
CA VAL A 719 -11.24 -15.83 -12.33
C VAL A 719 -11.67 -17.08 -13.10
N GLU A 720 -10.75 -17.66 -13.88
CA GLU A 720 -11.02 -18.88 -14.64
C GLU A 720 -10.94 -20.16 -13.78
N SER A 721 -10.02 -20.21 -12.81
CA SER A 721 -9.59 -21.48 -12.22
C SER A 721 -9.44 -21.52 -10.69
N TRP A 722 -9.85 -20.48 -9.94
CA TRP A 722 -9.64 -20.45 -8.49
C TRP A 722 -10.23 -21.67 -7.75
N MET A 723 -11.34 -22.25 -8.25
CA MET A 723 -12.00 -23.42 -7.66
C MET A 723 -11.16 -24.69 -7.71
N SER A 724 -10.26 -24.80 -8.68
CA SER A 724 -9.31 -25.91 -8.88
C SER A 724 -7.87 -25.47 -8.61
N HIS A 725 -7.66 -24.35 -7.92
CA HIS A 725 -6.33 -23.80 -7.69
C HIS A 725 -5.44 -24.81 -6.94
N GLN A 726 -4.17 -24.91 -7.34
CA GLN A 726 -3.23 -25.93 -6.84
C GLN A 726 -3.16 -25.99 -5.31
N SER A 727 -3.17 -24.83 -4.63
CA SER A 727 -3.16 -24.79 -3.15
C SER A 727 -4.35 -25.52 -2.51
N LEU A 728 -5.50 -25.57 -3.18
CA LEU A 728 -6.69 -26.28 -2.71
C LEU A 728 -6.56 -27.78 -2.94
N GLN A 729 -6.06 -28.18 -4.11
CA GLN A 729 -5.88 -29.59 -4.47
C GLN A 729 -4.83 -30.25 -3.57
N THR A 730 -3.68 -29.60 -3.34
CA THR A 730 -2.67 -30.08 -2.38
C THR A 730 -3.20 -30.13 -0.95
N LEU A 731 -4.09 -29.21 -0.57
CA LEU A 731 -4.72 -29.27 0.74
C LEU A 731 -5.70 -30.45 0.84
N ALA A 732 -6.45 -30.75 -0.22
CA ALA A 732 -7.31 -31.92 -0.31
C ALA A 732 -6.52 -33.26 -0.28
N GLU A 733 -5.27 -33.28 -0.75
CA GLU A 733 -4.36 -34.45 -0.62
C GLU A 733 -4.01 -34.78 0.84
N SER A 734 -4.29 -33.87 1.79
CA SER A 734 -4.05 -34.09 3.22
C SER A 734 -4.87 -35.24 3.81
N TRP A 735 -5.89 -35.75 3.11
CA TRP A 735 -6.64 -36.94 3.55
C TRP A 735 -6.07 -38.26 3.03
N SER A 736 -5.14 -38.23 2.07
CA SER A 736 -4.60 -39.44 1.45
C SER A 736 -3.69 -40.23 2.39
N ALA A 737 -3.64 -41.56 2.20
CA ALA A 737 -2.73 -42.44 2.94
C ALA A 737 -1.25 -42.03 2.77
N GLN A 738 -0.87 -41.65 1.54
CA GLN A 738 0.50 -41.30 1.19
C GLN A 738 1.02 -40.13 2.01
N THR A 739 0.16 -39.16 2.37
CA THR A 739 0.55 -37.99 3.16
C THR A 739 0.99 -38.35 4.59
N TRP A 740 0.58 -39.49 5.15
CA TRP A 740 0.82 -39.82 6.56
C TRP A 740 1.50 -41.17 6.80
N ALA A 741 1.88 -41.92 5.75
CA ALA A 741 2.37 -43.28 5.88
C ALA A 741 3.56 -43.45 6.86
N ASP A 742 4.43 -42.46 6.94
CA ASP A 742 5.61 -42.41 7.82
C ASP A 742 5.29 -41.90 9.25
N VAL A 743 4.15 -41.23 9.45
CA VAL A 743 3.70 -40.73 10.76
C VAL A 743 2.76 -41.72 11.43
N GLU A 744 1.77 -42.21 10.69
CA GLU A 744 0.63 -42.98 11.20
C GLU A 744 1.05 -44.25 11.93
N ARG A 745 2.09 -44.94 11.46
CA ARG A 745 2.61 -46.17 12.10
C ARG A 745 3.11 -45.96 13.53
N PHE A 746 3.40 -44.71 13.93
CA PHE A 746 3.87 -44.35 15.25
C PHE A 746 2.80 -43.68 16.12
N VAL A 747 1.59 -43.49 15.60
CA VAL A 747 0.46 -42.85 16.29
C VAL A 747 -0.22 -43.87 17.21
N PRO A 748 -0.26 -43.64 18.53
CA PRO A 748 -0.87 -44.58 19.48
C PRO A 748 -2.41 -44.49 19.50
N ASP A 749 -2.98 -43.29 19.33
CA ASP A 749 -4.42 -43.04 19.28
C ASP A 749 -4.82 -42.53 17.90
N GLN A 750 -5.17 -43.48 17.02
CA GLN A 750 -5.55 -43.17 15.64
C GLN A 750 -6.83 -42.32 15.56
N GLU A 751 -7.82 -42.57 16.43
CA GLU A 751 -9.10 -41.85 16.37
C GLU A 751 -8.92 -40.37 16.71
N ALA A 752 -8.17 -40.07 17.78
CA ALA A 752 -7.86 -38.71 18.16
C ALA A 752 -7.01 -38.00 17.10
N PHE A 753 -6.02 -38.69 16.50
CA PHE A 753 -5.19 -38.14 15.43
C PHE A 753 -6.01 -37.78 14.19
N ILE A 754 -6.86 -38.69 13.71
CA ILE A 754 -7.75 -38.47 12.55
C ILE A 754 -8.67 -37.27 12.79
N ALA A 755 -9.24 -37.16 14.01
CA ALA A 755 -10.12 -36.05 14.36
C ALA A 755 -9.38 -34.70 14.30
N ARG A 756 -8.14 -34.62 14.80
CA ARG A 756 -7.31 -33.40 14.74
C ARG A 756 -6.92 -33.06 13.30
N VAL A 757 -6.45 -34.03 12.51
CA VAL A 757 -6.14 -33.84 11.08
C VAL A 757 -7.35 -33.30 10.34
N ASN A 758 -8.50 -33.99 10.43
CA ASN A 758 -9.70 -33.59 9.71
C ASN A 758 -10.19 -32.20 10.13
N THR A 759 -10.21 -31.90 11.43
CA THR A 759 -10.67 -30.59 11.92
C THR A 759 -9.77 -29.46 11.40
N TYR A 760 -8.45 -29.66 11.43
CA TYR A 760 -7.49 -28.66 10.97
C TYR A 760 -7.53 -28.47 9.45
N ALA A 761 -7.45 -29.58 8.69
CA ALA A 761 -7.42 -29.56 7.24
C ALA A 761 -8.74 -29.04 6.65
N LEU A 762 -9.89 -29.46 7.19
CA LEU A 762 -11.20 -29.01 6.70
C LEU A 762 -11.43 -27.53 6.99
N GLY A 763 -10.99 -27.04 8.15
CA GLY A 763 -11.01 -25.62 8.50
C GLY A 763 -10.12 -24.79 7.56
N CYS A 764 -8.92 -25.27 7.25
CA CYS A 764 -8.03 -24.62 6.27
C CYS A 764 -8.66 -24.59 4.88
N LEU A 765 -9.23 -25.72 4.43
CA LEU A 765 -9.82 -25.86 3.08
C LEU A 765 -11.03 -24.94 2.92
N MET A 766 -11.94 -24.94 3.89
CA MET A 766 -13.07 -24.01 3.92
C MET A 766 -12.61 -22.56 3.88
N ASN A 767 -11.65 -22.19 4.74
CA ASN A 767 -11.18 -20.82 4.83
C ASN A 767 -10.54 -20.36 3.51
N ARG A 768 -9.70 -21.20 2.91
CA ARG A 768 -9.02 -20.88 1.65
C ARG A 768 -9.99 -20.82 0.47
N CYS A 769 -10.93 -21.76 0.35
CA CYS A 769 -12.00 -21.69 -0.66
C CYS A 769 -12.82 -20.39 -0.50
N ALA A 770 -13.20 -20.04 0.73
CA ALA A 770 -13.95 -18.82 1.00
C ALA A 770 -13.15 -17.55 0.67
N THR A 771 -11.86 -17.51 0.97
CA THR A 771 -10.96 -16.41 0.57
C THR A 771 -10.89 -16.27 -0.95
N LEU A 772 -10.66 -17.39 -1.66
CA LEU A 772 -10.52 -17.40 -3.12
C LEU A 772 -11.85 -17.16 -3.85
N SER A 773 -12.99 -17.36 -3.18
CA SER A 773 -14.30 -17.10 -3.75
C SER A 773 -14.53 -15.66 -4.19
N LYS A 774 -13.70 -14.71 -3.72
CA LYS A 774 -13.69 -13.32 -4.18
C LYS A 774 -13.53 -13.18 -5.69
N PHE A 775 -12.82 -14.11 -6.35
CA PHE A 775 -12.64 -14.11 -7.80
C PHE A 775 -13.94 -14.46 -8.56
N SER A 776 -14.99 -14.87 -7.84
CA SER A 776 -16.35 -15.01 -8.38
C SER A 776 -17.22 -13.76 -8.18
N ALA A 777 -16.68 -12.69 -7.58
CA ALA A 777 -17.42 -11.49 -7.23
C ALA A 777 -16.70 -10.22 -7.73
N PRO A 778 -17.39 -9.07 -7.76
CA PRO A 778 -16.79 -7.79 -8.14
C PRO A 778 -15.78 -7.27 -7.10
N PRO A 779 -14.79 -6.47 -7.54
CA PRO A 779 -14.48 -6.17 -8.93
C PRO A 779 -13.67 -7.28 -9.64
N GLU A 780 -13.08 -8.24 -8.92
CA GLU A 780 -12.14 -9.23 -9.47
C GLU A 780 -12.71 -10.01 -10.65
N THR A 781 -13.97 -10.46 -10.57
CA THR A 781 -14.64 -11.19 -11.66
C THR A 781 -14.66 -10.41 -12.97
N TRP A 782 -14.46 -9.09 -12.98
CA TRP A 782 -14.45 -8.27 -14.19
C TRP A 782 -13.05 -7.93 -14.71
N VAL A 783 -11.99 -8.61 -14.24
CA VAL A 783 -10.61 -8.39 -14.72
C VAL A 783 -10.47 -8.50 -16.24
N GLY A 784 -11.31 -9.31 -16.92
CA GLY A 784 -11.34 -9.40 -18.38
C GLY A 784 -11.61 -8.08 -19.12
N LEU A 785 -12.10 -7.03 -18.44
CA LEU A 785 -12.16 -5.66 -18.98
C LEU A 785 -10.78 -5.10 -19.37
N LEU A 786 -9.73 -5.60 -18.72
CA LEU A 786 -8.34 -5.20 -18.91
C LEU A 786 -7.61 -6.05 -19.96
N ASP A 787 -8.19 -7.17 -20.38
CA ASP A 787 -7.70 -7.98 -21.49
C ASP A 787 -8.38 -7.55 -22.79
N PRO A 788 -7.65 -7.03 -23.79
CA PRO A 788 -8.21 -6.65 -25.09
C PRO A 788 -9.04 -7.75 -25.77
N GLN A 789 -8.73 -9.02 -25.54
CA GLN A 789 -9.44 -10.14 -26.15
C GLN A 789 -10.79 -10.42 -25.48
N GLN A 790 -10.88 -10.24 -24.16
CA GLN A 790 -12.08 -10.54 -23.37
C GLN A 790 -12.94 -9.31 -23.08
N ALA A 791 -12.39 -8.09 -23.25
CA ALA A 791 -12.99 -6.83 -22.80
C ALA A 791 -14.47 -6.65 -23.18
N GLN A 792 -14.85 -6.92 -24.42
CA GLN A 792 -16.24 -6.77 -24.86
C GLN A 792 -17.17 -7.83 -24.27
N VAL A 793 -16.70 -9.08 -24.15
CA VAL A 793 -17.48 -10.17 -23.55
C VAL A 793 -17.69 -9.90 -22.06
N THR A 794 -16.63 -9.50 -21.36
CA THR A 794 -16.69 -9.12 -19.95
C THR A 794 -17.58 -7.91 -19.72
N ARG A 795 -17.52 -6.89 -20.59
CA ARG A 795 -18.44 -5.73 -20.56
C ARG A 795 -19.89 -6.17 -20.65
N MET A 796 -20.23 -7.03 -21.61
CA MET A 796 -21.61 -7.53 -21.77
C MET A 796 -22.08 -8.35 -20.57
N ARG A 797 -21.20 -9.18 -19.99
CA ARG A 797 -21.48 -9.91 -18.75
C ARG A 797 -21.74 -8.95 -17.59
N LEU A 798 -20.84 -8.00 -17.36
CA LEU A 798 -20.94 -7.01 -16.29
C LEU A 798 -22.25 -6.21 -16.38
N LEU A 799 -22.61 -5.70 -17.57
CA LEU A 799 -23.85 -4.94 -17.74
C LEU A 799 -25.11 -5.78 -17.47
N LYS A 800 -25.07 -7.08 -17.81
CA LYS A 800 -26.16 -8.02 -17.51
C LYS A 800 -26.29 -8.26 -16.00
N GLU A 801 -25.17 -8.51 -15.32
CA GLU A 801 -25.12 -8.70 -13.87
C GLU A 801 -25.57 -7.45 -13.11
N TYR A 802 -25.16 -6.28 -13.58
CA TYR A 802 -25.57 -5.00 -13.00
C TYR A 802 -27.07 -4.76 -13.11
N ARG A 803 -27.69 -5.08 -14.26
CA ARG A 803 -29.16 -5.01 -14.43
C ARG A 803 -29.90 -5.93 -13.47
N TRP A 804 -29.36 -7.12 -13.17
CA TRP A 804 -29.93 -8.00 -12.15
C TRP A 804 -29.86 -7.38 -10.76
N PHE A 805 -28.72 -6.79 -10.39
CA PHE A 805 -28.58 -6.09 -9.12
C PHE A 805 -29.51 -4.88 -9.01
N GLN A 806 -29.66 -4.08 -10.06
CA GLN A 806 -30.61 -2.96 -10.09
C GLN A 806 -32.04 -3.45 -9.88
N SER A 807 -32.44 -4.51 -10.59
CA SER A 807 -33.76 -5.14 -10.42
C SER A 807 -33.98 -5.64 -8.99
N LEU A 808 -32.94 -6.20 -8.36
CA LEU A 808 -32.97 -6.65 -6.97
C LEU A 808 -33.16 -5.47 -6.00
N ARG A 809 -32.45 -4.36 -6.20
CA ARG A 809 -32.55 -3.13 -5.37
C ARG A 809 -33.93 -2.48 -5.46
N CYS A 810 -34.51 -2.43 -6.66
CA CYS A 810 -35.84 -1.88 -6.90
C CYS A 810 -36.97 -2.80 -6.41
N SER A 811 -36.69 -4.08 -6.18
CA SER A 811 -37.72 -5.07 -5.82
C SER A 811 -38.27 -4.86 -4.41
N MET A 812 -39.60 -4.92 -4.29
CA MET A 812 -40.31 -4.98 -3.00
C MET A 812 -40.55 -6.41 -2.52
N ALA A 813 -39.99 -7.42 -3.20
CA ALA A 813 -40.15 -8.81 -2.80
C ALA A 813 -39.50 -9.08 -1.43
N PRO A 814 -40.06 -10.01 -0.63
CA PRO A 814 -39.43 -10.42 0.63
C PRO A 814 -37.97 -10.84 0.42
N PHE A 815 -37.10 -10.45 1.35
CA PHE A 815 -35.66 -10.72 1.35
C PHE A 815 -34.83 -10.06 0.23
N ALA A 816 -35.44 -9.36 -0.73
CA ALA A 816 -34.69 -8.65 -1.78
C ALA A 816 -33.76 -7.58 -1.20
N ALA A 817 -34.26 -6.77 -0.27
CA ALA A 817 -33.47 -5.76 0.43
C ALA A 817 -32.36 -6.37 1.30
N GLU A 818 -32.59 -7.54 1.91
CA GLU A 818 -31.57 -8.23 2.70
C GLU A 818 -30.45 -8.76 1.80
N LEU A 819 -30.79 -9.44 0.70
CA LEU A 819 -29.82 -9.95 -0.27
C LEU A 819 -29.01 -8.80 -0.89
N ALA A 820 -29.69 -7.74 -1.32
CA ALA A 820 -29.03 -6.56 -1.85
C ALA A 820 -28.04 -5.98 -0.84
N SER A 821 -28.46 -5.79 0.42
CA SER A 821 -27.63 -5.20 1.47
C SER A 821 -26.39 -6.06 1.80
N ASP A 822 -26.50 -7.38 1.67
CA ASP A 822 -25.35 -8.27 1.82
C ASP A 822 -24.40 -8.23 0.62
N ILE A 823 -24.86 -7.89 -0.59
CA ILE A 823 -23.99 -7.71 -1.76
C ILE A 823 -23.17 -6.41 -1.67
N GLU A 824 -23.72 -5.33 -1.08
CA GLU A 824 -23.12 -3.98 -1.16
C GLU A 824 -21.74 -3.85 -0.50
N THR A 825 -21.36 -4.78 0.38
CA THR A 825 -20.02 -4.78 1.00
C THR A 825 -18.91 -4.92 -0.04
N VAL A 826 -19.12 -5.75 -1.07
CA VAL A 826 -18.14 -6.01 -2.15
C VAL A 826 -18.52 -5.29 -3.43
N PHE A 827 -19.81 -4.98 -3.61
CA PHE A 827 -20.31 -4.16 -4.72
C PHE A 827 -20.58 -2.71 -4.27
N ASP A 828 -19.49 -2.05 -3.92
CA ASP A 828 -19.44 -0.68 -3.43
C ASP A 828 -19.69 0.37 -4.53
N LEU A 829 -19.66 1.65 -4.13
CA LEU A 829 -19.97 2.76 -5.03
C LEU A 829 -19.00 2.87 -6.23
N PRO A 830 -17.66 2.70 -6.07
CA PRO A 830 -16.74 2.57 -7.21
C PRO A 830 -17.10 1.45 -8.19
N CYS A 831 -17.51 0.27 -7.70
CA CYS A 831 -17.92 -0.82 -8.58
C CYS A 831 -19.20 -0.46 -9.38
N ARG A 832 -20.18 0.20 -8.75
CA ARG A 832 -21.39 0.66 -9.44
C ARG A 832 -21.06 1.76 -10.46
N HIS A 833 -20.14 2.65 -10.12
CA HIS A 833 -19.66 3.71 -11.01
C HIS A 833 -19.00 3.11 -12.26
N LEU A 834 -18.16 2.08 -12.09
CA LEU A 834 -17.61 1.31 -13.20
C LEU A 834 -18.71 0.75 -14.12
N CYS A 835 -19.80 0.21 -13.55
CA CYS A 835 -20.92 -0.29 -14.35
C CYS A 835 -21.61 0.81 -15.18
N HIS A 836 -21.79 2.00 -14.60
CA HIS A 836 -22.34 3.14 -15.34
C HIS A 836 -21.40 3.58 -16.47
N LEU A 837 -20.08 3.69 -16.23
CA LEU A 837 -19.12 4.03 -17.28
C LEU A 837 -19.14 2.99 -18.41
N CYS A 838 -19.27 1.70 -18.09
CA CYS A 838 -19.43 0.64 -19.09
C CYS A 838 -20.64 0.86 -20.02
N HIS A 839 -21.67 1.61 -19.64
CA HIS A 839 -22.78 1.94 -20.53
C HIS A 839 -22.38 2.98 -21.60
N PHE A 840 -21.75 4.10 -21.23
CA PHE A 840 -21.59 5.26 -22.12
C PHE A 840 -20.15 5.72 -22.38
N ASP A 841 -19.16 5.30 -21.58
CA ASP A 841 -17.75 5.67 -21.74
C ASP A 841 -16.84 4.49 -21.36
N PHE A 842 -16.63 3.60 -22.32
CA PHE A 842 -15.85 2.38 -22.09
C PHE A 842 -14.36 2.66 -21.83
N GLY A 843 -13.80 3.75 -22.38
CA GLY A 843 -12.41 4.13 -22.13
C GLY A 843 -12.20 4.52 -20.66
N ALA A 844 -13.08 5.38 -20.12
CA ALA A 844 -13.06 5.72 -18.71
C ALA A 844 -13.35 4.50 -17.81
N ALA A 845 -14.23 3.60 -18.25
CA ALA A 845 -14.49 2.34 -17.54
C ALA A 845 -13.22 1.48 -17.44
N GLN A 846 -12.43 1.37 -18.51
CA GLN A 846 -11.16 0.63 -18.47
C GLN A 846 -10.13 1.31 -17.56
N GLU A 847 -10.04 2.64 -17.54
CA GLU A 847 -9.17 3.35 -16.60
C GLU A 847 -9.57 3.11 -15.14
N LEU A 848 -10.87 3.13 -14.83
CA LEU A 848 -11.37 2.82 -13.49
C LEU A 848 -11.15 1.34 -13.14
N ALA A 849 -11.36 0.41 -14.07
CA ALA A 849 -11.08 -1.01 -13.86
C ALA A 849 -9.57 -1.25 -13.58
N LYS A 850 -8.67 -0.53 -14.27
CA LYS A 850 -7.22 -0.58 -13.99
C LYS A 850 -6.91 -0.13 -12.57
N LEU A 851 -7.66 0.81 -12.02
CA LEU A 851 -7.52 1.24 -10.63
C LEU A 851 -8.02 0.18 -9.64
N LEU A 852 -9.25 -0.30 -9.83
CA LEU A 852 -9.89 -1.21 -8.87
C LEU A 852 -9.21 -2.59 -8.85
N ILE A 853 -8.71 -3.06 -10.00
CA ILE A 853 -8.17 -4.42 -10.16
C ILE A 853 -6.64 -4.41 -10.34
N GLY A 854 -6.11 -3.48 -11.14
CA GLY A 854 -4.70 -3.41 -11.54
C GLY A 854 -3.82 -2.48 -10.69
N GLY A 855 -4.16 -2.30 -9.41
CA GLY A 855 -3.38 -1.50 -8.45
C GLY A 855 -2.04 -2.15 -8.05
N PHE A 856 -1.59 -1.92 -6.82
CA PHE A 856 -0.44 -2.69 -6.29
C PHE A 856 -0.79 -4.18 -6.21
N ALA A 857 0.20 -5.04 -6.45
CA ALA A 857 0.01 -6.50 -6.45
C ALA A 857 -0.32 -7.09 -5.07
N ASP A 858 0.24 -6.52 -4.00
CA ASP A 858 0.12 -6.99 -2.63
C ASP A 858 0.49 -5.88 -1.63
N SER A 859 0.31 -6.12 -0.32
CA SER A 859 0.84 -5.23 0.72
C SER A 859 2.29 -5.52 1.11
N LYS A 860 2.93 -6.56 0.56
CA LYS A 860 4.35 -6.86 0.84
C LYS A 860 5.26 -5.69 0.47
N VAL A 861 4.88 -4.87 -0.51
CA VAL A 861 5.59 -3.63 -0.85
C VAL A 861 5.71 -2.65 0.34
N VAL A 862 4.71 -2.55 1.24
CA VAL A 862 4.84 -1.70 2.44
C VAL A 862 5.66 -2.40 3.53
N GLU A 863 5.59 -3.73 3.65
CA GLU A 863 6.45 -4.49 4.56
C GLU A 863 7.94 -4.44 4.13
N ASP A 864 8.23 -4.36 2.83
CA ASP A 864 9.58 -4.12 2.32
C ASP A 864 10.13 -2.75 2.77
N ILE A 865 9.27 -1.72 2.83
CA ILE A 865 9.63 -0.41 3.42
C ILE A 865 9.89 -0.56 4.93
N HIS A 866 9.03 -1.28 5.65
CA HIS A 866 9.23 -1.52 7.07
C HIS A 866 10.57 -2.21 7.33
N GLN A 867 10.94 -3.18 6.49
CA GLN A 867 12.22 -3.85 6.60
C GLN A 867 13.40 -2.90 6.34
N ALA A 868 13.31 -2.00 5.36
CA ALA A 868 14.32 -0.96 5.15
C ALA A 868 14.51 -0.07 6.39
N CYS A 869 13.40 0.35 7.02
CA CYS A 869 13.43 1.12 8.28
C CYS A 869 14.07 0.33 9.43
N ARG A 870 13.77 -0.97 9.58
CA ARG A 870 14.36 -1.84 10.62
C ARG A 870 15.87 -2.00 10.41
N VAL A 871 16.33 -2.25 9.19
CA VAL A 871 17.77 -2.34 8.87
C VAL A 871 18.50 -1.04 9.25
N ALA A 872 17.91 0.12 8.94
CA ALA A 872 18.47 1.41 9.31
C ALA A 872 18.60 1.63 10.83
N THR A 873 17.84 0.91 11.66
CA THR A 873 17.92 0.95 13.13
C THR A 873 18.91 -0.05 13.75
N ASN A 874 19.30 -1.11 13.03
CA ASN A 874 20.07 -2.23 13.59
C ASN A 874 21.37 -1.84 14.31
N PRO A 875 22.16 -0.84 13.86
CA PRO A 875 23.43 -0.59 14.52
C PRO A 875 23.22 0.47 15.63
N GLY A 876 22.63 0.04 16.75
CA GLY A 876 22.42 0.79 18.00
C GLY A 876 20.95 0.99 18.36
N SER A 877 20.33 -0.04 18.95
CA SER A 877 18.88 -0.16 19.26
C SER A 877 18.26 0.98 20.09
N ASN A 878 19.06 1.86 20.69
CA ASN A 878 18.61 2.99 21.51
C ASN A 878 18.51 4.33 20.74
N LYS A 879 18.91 4.41 19.47
CA LYS A 879 18.84 5.66 18.70
C LYS A 879 17.46 5.86 18.05
N LYS A 880 16.81 6.96 18.40
CA LYS A 880 15.50 7.37 17.87
C LYS A 880 15.62 7.85 16.42
N LEU A 881 14.92 7.21 15.49
CA LEU A 881 14.73 7.76 14.14
C LEU A 881 13.75 8.93 14.19
N SER A 882 14.13 10.04 13.55
CA SER A 882 13.23 11.17 13.32
C SER A 882 12.33 10.89 12.11
N GLY A 883 11.18 11.58 12.00
CA GLY A 883 10.31 11.47 10.81
C GLY A 883 11.03 11.83 9.51
N ALA A 884 11.97 12.80 9.54
CA ALA A 884 12.81 13.15 8.39
C ALA A 884 13.73 11.99 7.99
N THR A 885 14.35 11.33 8.96
CA THR A 885 15.22 10.18 8.72
C THR A 885 14.43 9.00 8.17
N LEU A 886 13.26 8.70 8.74
CA LEU A 886 12.36 7.64 8.26
C LEU A 886 11.98 7.88 6.80
N GLN A 887 11.49 9.08 6.49
CA GLN A 887 11.09 9.42 5.13
C GLN A 887 12.25 9.25 4.13
N LEU A 888 13.47 9.67 4.49
CA LEU A 888 14.63 9.52 3.61
C LEU A 888 14.98 8.04 3.38
N VAL A 889 14.90 7.20 4.42
CA VAL A 889 15.10 5.75 4.27
C VAL A 889 14.10 5.17 3.26
N CYS A 890 12.84 5.61 3.30
CA CYS A 890 11.84 5.18 2.32
C CYS A 890 12.17 5.68 0.91
N GLN A 891 12.47 6.97 0.76
CA GLN A 891 12.72 7.59 -0.55
C GLN A 891 13.93 7.02 -1.29
N PHE A 892 14.95 6.55 -0.55
CA PHE A 892 16.14 5.91 -1.10
C PHE A 892 16.04 4.37 -1.11
N SER A 893 14.90 3.81 -0.70
CA SER A 893 14.66 2.38 -0.80
C SER A 893 14.38 2.00 -2.26
N GLU A 894 14.97 0.92 -2.73
CA GLU A 894 14.72 0.38 -4.08
C GLU A 894 13.42 -0.44 -4.14
N VAL A 895 12.44 -0.14 -3.27
CA VAL A 895 11.23 -0.97 -3.11
C VAL A 895 10.35 -0.89 -4.36
N LEU A 896 10.16 0.30 -4.93
CA LEU A 896 9.40 0.48 -6.18
C LEU A 896 10.15 -0.12 -7.37
N ASP A 897 11.48 0.09 -7.43
CA ASP A 897 12.33 -0.43 -8.51
C ASP A 897 12.32 -1.97 -8.56
N LYS A 898 12.43 -2.63 -7.39
CA LYS A 898 12.35 -4.11 -7.27
C LYS A 898 11.00 -4.69 -7.69
N ARG A 899 9.96 -3.85 -7.78
CA ARG A 899 8.60 -4.20 -8.20
C ARG A 899 8.34 -3.84 -9.68
N GLY A 900 9.32 -3.27 -10.39
CA GLY A 900 9.16 -2.80 -11.76
C GLY A 900 8.28 -1.55 -11.89
N ILE A 901 8.03 -0.83 -10.80
CA ILE A 901 7.20 0.38 -10.81
C ILE A 901 8.11 1.58 -11.03
N VAL A 902 7.82 2.38 -12.06
CA VAL A 902 8.59 3.58 -12.37
C VAL A 902 8.44 4.59 -11.23
N HIS A 903 9.55 5.11 -10.69
CA HIS A 903 9.55 6.07 -9.59
C HIS A 903 10.16 7.42 -10.01
N PRO A 904 9.41 8.31 -10.70
CA PRO A 904 9.98 9.55 -11.24
C PRO A 904 10.44 10.56 -10.18
N ALA A 905 10.07 10.35 -8.91
CA ALA A 905 10.48 11.20 -7.80
C ALA A 905 11.81 10.75 -7.16
N ALA A 906 12.35 9.58 -7.53
CA ALA A 906 13.65 9.12 -7.09
C ALA A 906 14.73 10.14 -7.50
N LEU A 907 15.52 10.60 -6.52
CA LEU A 907 16.60 11.54 -6.81
C LEU A 907 17.81 10.76 -7.30
N THR A 908 18.33 11.11 -8.49
CA THR A 908 19.64 10.61 -8.95
C THR A 908 20.76 11.55 -8.52
N ARG A 909 22.01 11.11 -8.72
CA ARG A 909 23.19 11.92 -8.46
C ARG A 909 23.17 13.20 -9.29
N GLU A 910 22.92 13.05 -10.58
CA GLU A 910 22.87 14.14 -11.55
C GLU A 910 21.80 15.14 -11.15
N GLU A 911 20.59 14.65 -10.85
CA GLU A 911 19.48 15.50 -10.42
C GLU A 911 19.77 16.21 -9.09
N PHE A 912 20.44 15.55 -8.15
CA PHE A 912 20.84 16.18 -6.90
C PHE A 912 21.85 17.30 -7.12
N LEU A 913 22.89 17.05 -7.91
CA LEU A 913 23.92 18.04 -8.21
C LEU A 913 23.34 19.25 -8.94
N ASP A 914 22.42 19.00 -9.87
CA ASP A 914 21.73 20.01 -10.67
C ASP A 914 20.72 20.84 -9.86
N LYS A 915 19.80 20.19 -9.15
CA LYS A 915 18.67 20.87 -8.48
C LYS A 915 19.04 21.47 -7.11
N ARG A 916 20.14 21.03 -6.47
CA ARG A 916 20.52 21.44 -5.09
C ARG A 916 20.81 22.94 -4.91
N PRO A 917 21.49 23.65 -5.82
CA PRO A 917 21.69 25.10 -5.73
C PRO A 917 20.36 25.87 -5.60
N ASP A 918 19.34 25.41 -6.32
CA ASP A 918 18.01 26.03 -6.39
C ASP A 918 16.98 25.43 -5.42
N ALA A 919 17.32 24.34 -4.76
CA ALA A 919 16.44 23.69 -3.79
C ALA A 919 16.19 24.63 -2.59
N ARG A 920 14.92 25.03 -2.42
CA ARG A 920 14.45 25.81 -1.28
C ARG A 920 14.57 25.01 0.01
N ASP A 921 15.09 25.63 1.06
CA ASP A 921 15.10 25.07 2.43
C ASP A 921 13.78 25.37 3.15
N ASP A 922 12.66 25.08 2.48
CA ASP A 922 11.30 25.39 2.94
C ASP A 922 10.53 24.15 3.44
N PHE A 923 11.12 22.96 3.38
CA PHE A 923 10.52 21.77 3.96
C PHE A 923 10.44 21.90 5.48
N ASN A 924 9.22 22.04 6.02
CA ASN A 924 9.00 22.21 7.46
C ASN A 924 8.74 20.86 8.12
N CYS A 925 9.80 20.18 8.57
CA CYS A 925 9.69 18.86 9.21
C CYS A 925 8.69 18.83 10.39
N ARG A 926 8.46 19.95 11.09
CA ARG A 926 7.51 19.98 12.22
C ARG A 926 6.05 19.99 11.78
N GLN A 927 5.74 20.46 10.57
CA GLN A 927 4.38 20.52 10.03
C GLN A 927 4.13 19.36 9.07
N GLU A 928 5.09 19.06 8.20
CA GLU A 928 4.96 18.03 7.15
C GLU A 928 4.74 16.63 7.73
N PHE A 929 5.37 16.30 8.87
CA PHE A 929 5.21 14.99 9.50
C PHE A 929 4.05 14.93 10.51
N LYS A 930 3.26 16.00 10.70
CA LYS A 930 2.11 15.98 11.63
C LYS A 930 0.80 15.79 10.87
N SER A 931 0.02 14.77 11.25
CA SER A 931 -1.37 14.64 10.79
C SER A 931 -2.30 15.64 11.49
N SER A 932 -2.01 15.98 12.75
CA SER A 932 -2.86 16.83 13.60
C SER A 932 -3.01 18.28 13.13
N SER A 933 -2.22 18.72 12.15
CA SER A 933 -2.37 20.04 11.51
C SER A 933 -3.34 20.02 10.33
N HIS A 934 -3.83 18.83 9.95
CA HIS A 934 -4.81 18.65 8.89
C HIS A 934 -6.19 18.42 9.52
N SER A 935 -7.13 19.35 9.34
CA SER A 935 -8.49 19.17 9.85
C SER A 935 -9.31 18.31 8.89
N LEU A 936 -10.11 17.40 9.44
CA LEU A 936 -11.18 16.73 8.70
C LEU A 936 -12.49 17.48 8.90
N PRO A 937 -13.39 17.50 7.89
CA PRO A 937 -14.74 18.03 8.06
C PRO A 937 -15.50 17.37 9.21
N ALA A 938 -16.37 18.12 9.88
CA ALA A 938 -17.13 17.69 11.06
C ALA A 938 -17.84 16.32 10.91
N ARG A 939 -18.33 15.97 9.72
CA ARG A 939 -19.01 14.69 9.45
C ARG A 939 -18.16 13.46 9.80
N TYR A 940 -16.83 13.54 9.63
CA TYR A 940 -15.95 12.41 9.94
C TYR A 940 -15.96 12.08 11.43
N SER A 941 -16.30 13.04 12.30
CA SER A 941 -16.46 12.81 13.74
C SER A 941 -17.65 11.92 14.08
N GLU A 942 -18.59 11.71 13.15
CA GLU A 942 -19.70 10.76 13.32
C GLU A 942 -19.22 9.33 13.51
N ILE A 943 -17.97 9.00 13.13
CA ILE A 943 -17.38 7.70 13.46
C ILE A 943 -17.35 7.42 14.98
N LEU A 944 -17.38 8.48 15.81
CA LEU A 944 -17.41 8.40 17.27
C LEU A 944 -18.82 8.23 17.83
N THR A 945 -19.87 8.48 17.03
CA THR A 945 -21.26 8.38 17.49
C THR A 945 -21.73 6.93 17.59
N LYS A 946 -23.02 6.74 17.90
CA LYS A 946 -23.62 5.40 17.90
C LYS A 946 -23.42 4.79 16.52
N LYS A 947 -22.71 3.66 16.47
CA LYS A 947 -22.45 2.94 15.22
C LYS A 947 -23.77 2.52 14.56
N MET A 948 -24.06 3.15 13.42
CA MET A 948 -25.18 2.82 12.54
C MET A 948 -24.73 2.07 11.27
N TRP A 949 -23.42 1.98 11.06
CA TRP A 949 -22.81 1.26 9.94
C TRP A 949 -22.40 -0.16 10.30
N ARG A 950 -22.30 -1.02 9.29
CA ARG A 950 -21.91 -2.43 9.45
C ARG A 950 -20.43 -2.56 9.83
N THR A 951 -20.03 -3.73 10.33
CA THR A 951 -18.61 -4.07 10.50
C THR A 951 -18.10 -4.64 9.19
N VAL A 952 -16.94 -4.18 8.69
CA VAL A 952 -16.22 -4.89 7.64
C VAL A 952 -15.33 -5.94 8.31
N SER A 953 -15.63 -7.23 8.09
CA SER A 953 -14.81 -8.37 8.50
C SER A 953 -14.80 -9.41 7.39
N GLU A 954 -13.94 -10.41 7.52
CA GLU A 954 -13.90 -11.51 6.57
C GLU A 954 -15.24 -12.24 6.44
N ASP A 955 -15.87 -12.60 7.54
CA ASP A 955 -17.13 -13.36 7.51
C ASP A 955 -18.21 -12.59 6.73
N TRP A 956 -18.16 -11.26 6.79
CA TRP A 956 -19.02 -10.39 5.98
C TRP A 956 -18.64 -10.39 4.50
N LEU A 957 -17.34 -10.28 4.16
CA LEU A 957 -16.89 -10.39 2.76
C LEU A 957 -17.31 -11.73 2.14
N ARG A 958 -17.13 -12.83 2.89
CA ARG A 958 -17.56 -14.17 2.48
C ARG A 958 -19.05 -14.26 2.26
N THR A 959 -19.84 -13.69 3.19
CA THR A 959 -21.30 -13.57 3.05
C THR A 959 -21.66 -12.80 1.78
N SER A 960 -20.94 -11.73 1.46
CA SER A 960 -21.16 -10.94 0.26
C SER A 960 -20.80 -11.68 -1.03
N TYR A 961 -19.74 -12.48 -1.04
CA TYR A 961 -19.41 -13.34 -2.19
C TYR A 961 -20.50 -14.40 -2.42
N GLY A 962 -20.97 -15.04 -1.35
CA GLY A 962 -22.10 -15.97 -1.41
C GLY A 962 -23.40 -15.32 -1.87
N ALA A 963 -23.68 -14.09 -1.40
CA ALA A 963 -24.85 -13.30 -1.81
C ALA A 963 -24.80 -12.94 -3.31
N TRP A 964 -23.64 -12.49 -3.79
CA TRP A 964 -23.44 -12.22 -5.21
C TRP A 964 -23.69 -13.48 -6.04
N GLN A 965 -23.10 -14.61 -5.64
CA GLN A 965 -23.27 -15.88 -6.35
C GLN A 965 -24.70 -16.42 -6.32
N TRP A 966 -25.44 -16.23 -5.22
CA TRP A 966 -26.87 -16.54 -5.18
C TRP A 966 -27.66 -15.70 -6.19
N MET A 967 -27.41 -14.39 -6.28
CA MET A 967 -28.06 -13.53 -7.27
C MET A 967 -27.77 -14.00 -8.71
N ILE A 968 -26.50 -14.29 -9.01
CA ILE A 968 -26.08 -14.78 -10.33
C ILE A 968 -26.80 -16.09 -10.68
N GLN A 969 -26.85 -17.05 -9.76
CA GLN A 969 -27.55 -18.31 -9.98
C GLN A 969 -29.06 -18.11 -10.14
N TYR A 970 -29.69 -17.35 -9.23
CA TYR A 970 -31.13 -17.13 -9.18
C TYR A 970 -31.64 -16.49 -10.47
N CYS A 971 -31.00 -15.40 -10.90
CA CYS A 971 -31.35 -14.69 -12.12
C CYS A 971 -30.89 -15.44 -13.38
N GLY A 972 -29.70 -16.04 -13.36
CA GLY A 972 -29.11 -16.73 -14.51
C GLY A 972 -29.86 -18.00 -14.91
N GLN A 973 -30.32 -18.78 -13.93
CA GLN A 973 -31.08 -20.02 -14.15
C GLN A 973 -32.60 -19.81 -14.13
N ARG A 974 -33.06 -18.57 -13.94
CA ARG A 974 -34.49 -18.22 -13.80
C ARG A 974 -35.19 -19.07 -12.75
N LEU A 975 -34.59 -19.16 -11.56
CA LEU A 975 -35.09 -20.03 -10.49
C LEU A 975 -36.51 -19.66 -10.02
N ALA A 976 -36.90 -18.39 -10.16
CA ALA A 976 -38.28 -17.94 -9.93
C ALA A 976 -39.30 -18.68 -10.80
N ASP A 977 -38.99 -18.90 -12.09
CA ASP A 977 -39.85 -19.61 -13.04
C ASP A 977 -39.99 -21.11 -12.67
N GLN A 978 -39.03 -21.62 -11.89
CA GLN A 978 -39.00 -23.00 -11.37
C GLN A 978 -39.66 -23.12 -10.00
N GLY A 979 -40.26 -22.04 -9.47
CA GLY A 979 -40.93 -22.02 -8.17
C GLY A 979 -40.01 -21.85 -6.96
N VAL A 980 -38.71 -21.57 -7.18
CA VAL A 980 -37.75 -21.30 -6.09
C VAL A 980 -37.90 -19.86 -5.63
N ARG A 981 -38.03 -19.68 -4.32
CA ARG A 981 -38.17 -18.36 -3.71
C ARG A 981 -36.79 -17.78 -3.41
N LEU A 982 -36.69 -16.45 -3.40
CA LEU A 982 -35.43 -15.78 -3.10
C LEU A 982 -34.88 -16.15 -1.71
N GLU A 983 -35.77 -16.38 -0.74
CA GLU A 983 -35.42 -16.78 0.63
C GLU A 983 -34.84 -18.20 0.73
N ASP A 984 -35.04 -19.05 -0.29
CA ASP A 984 -34.55 -20.43 -0.27
C ASP A 984 -33.00 -20.46 -0.25
N GLY A 985 -32.33 -19.38 -0.71
CA GLY A 985 -30.88 -19.19 -0.55
C GLY A 985 -30.41 -19.23 0.91
N LEU A 986 -31.29 -18.89 1.87
CA LEU A 986 -30.96 -18.92 3.30
C LEU A 986 -30.91 -20.35 3.87
N LEU A 987 -31.41 -21.37 3.15
CA LEU A 987 -31.33 -22.77 3.58
C LEU A 987 -29.89 -23.25 3.74
N ASN A 988 -28.93 -22.60 3.06
CA ASN A 988 -27.50 -22.89 3.22
C ASN A 988 -27.01 -22.66 4.66
N ARG A 989 -27.66 -21.79 5.44
CA ARG A 989 -27.33 -21.59 6.87
C ARG A 989 -27.47 -22.86 7.71
N LEU A 990 -28.27 -23.81 7.24
CA LEU A 990 -28.49 -25.10 7.90
C LEU A 990 -27.31 -26.06 7.70
N ALA A 991 -26.45 -25.79 6.70
CA ALA A 991 -25.33 -26.63 6.34
C ALA A 991 -24.18 -26.51 7.34
N PHE A 992 -23.72 -27.65 7.83
CA PHE A 992 -22.58 -27.80 8.71
C PHE A 992 -21.38 -28.36 7.96
N GLN A 993 -20.20 -27.86 8.33
CA GLN A 993 -18.93 -28.39 7.85
C GLN A 993 -18.81 -29.89 8.13
N GLY A 994 -18.36 -30.65 7.13
CA GLY A 994 -18.13 -32.08 7.18
C GLY A 994 -19.37 -32.96 6.93
N GLN A 995 -20.52 -32.38 6.59
CA GLN A 995 -21.69 -33.16 6.16
C GLN A 995 -21.48 -33.74 4.75
N VAL A 996 -21.92 -34.98 4.55
CA VAL A 996 -21.91 -35.64 3.25
C VAL A 996 -23.33 -35.64 2.69
N ILE A 997 -23.47 -35.17 1.45
CA ILE A 997 -24.74 -35.07 0.74
C ILE A 997 -24.62 -35.60 -0.68
N GLU A 998 -25.76 -35.83 -1.33
CA GLU A 998 -25.83 -36.16 -2.75
C GLU A 998 -26.61 -35.09 -3.51
N VAL A 999 -26.05 -34.63 -4.63
CA VAL A 999 -26.69 -33.71 -5.57
C VAL A 999 -26.47 -34.21 -6.98
N ASN A 1000 -27.55 -34.49 -7.72
CA ASN A 1000 -27.49 -34.96 -9.11
C ASN A 1000 -26.54 -36.17 -9.29
N PHE A 1001 -26.62 -37.17 -8.40
CA PHE A 1001 -25.76 -38.37 -8.39
C PHE A 1001 -24.27 -38.10 -8.09
N VAL A 1002 -23.91 -36.90 -7.62
CA VAL A 1002 -22.57 -36.55 -7.15
C VAL A 1002 -22.58 -36.44 -5.64
N TYR A 1003 -21.65 -37.13 -4.99
CA TYR A 1003 -21.45 -37.01 -3.54
C TYR A 1003 -20.57 -35.79 -3.24
N LEU A 1004 -21.01 -34.97 -2.30
CA LEU A 1004 -20.33 -33.72 -1.94
C LEU A 1004 -20.10 -33.68 -0.42
N LEU A 1005 -18.92 -33.21 -0.04
CA LEU A 1005 -18.60 -32.81 1.32
C LEU A 1005 -18.87 -31.31 1.48
N ILE A 1006 -19.73 -30.93 2.42
CA ILE A 1006 -19.96 -29.52 2.74
C ILE A 1006 -18.74 -28.98 3.47
N LEU A 1007 -18.10 -27.97 2.88
CA LEU A 1007 -16.96 -27.26 3.49
C LEU A 1007 -17.43 -26.21 4.48
N GLY A 1008 -18.48 -25.46 4.15
CA GLY A 1008 -19.07 -24.43 5.01
C GLY A 1008 -20.11 -23.58 4.29
N ASN A 1009 -20.93 -22.86 5.06
CA ASN A 1009 -21.94 -21.96 4.51
C ASN A 1009 -21.49 -20.49 4.54
N LEU A 1010 -21.86 -19.76 3.49
CA LEU A 1010 -21.63 -18.32 3.32
C LEU A 1010 -22.99 -17.57 3.33
N LYS A 1011 -23.90 -17.98 4.21
CA LYS A 1011 -25.29 -17.51 4.36
C LYS A 1011 -26.22 -17.82 3.16
N TRP A 1012 -25.91 -17.32 1.97
CA TRP A 1012 -26.75 -17.41 0.77
C TRP A 1012 -26.36 -18.55 -0.17
N GLN A 1013 -25.15 -19.07 -0.04
CA GLN A 1013 -24.60 -20.21 -0.76
C GLN A 1013 -23.75 -21.03 0.21
N ALA A 1014 -23.53 -22.30 -0.09
CA ALA A 1014 -22.52 -23.13 0.56
C ALA A 1014 -21.35 -23.42 -0.40
N LEU A 1015 -20.18 -23.71 0.18
CA LEU A 1015 -19.06 -24.27 -0.54
C LEU A 1015 -18.99 -25.76 -0.26
N ALA A 1016 -18.80 -26.55 -1.31
CA ALA A 1016 -18.70 -27.99 -1.22
C ALA A 1016 -17.52 -28.52 -2.04
N TRP A 1017 -17.08 -29.74 -1.72
CA TRP A 1017 -16.01 -30.42 -2.43
C TRP A 1017 -16.46 -31.83 -2.84
N PRO A 1018 -16.18 -32.28 -4.08
CA PRO A 1018 -16.57 -33.61 -4.54
C PRO A 1018 -15.89 -34.77 -3.80
N LEU A 1019 -16.66 -35.84 -3.61
CA LEU A 1019 -16.23 -37.09 -3.00
C LEU A 1019 -16.23 -38.22 -4.03
N LYS A 1020 -15.22 -39.09 -3.97
CA LYS A 1020 -15.15 -40.32 -4.75
C LYS A 1020 -15.64 -41.50 -3.91
N LEU A 1021 -16.61 -42.26 -4.43
CA LEU A 1021 -17.04 -43.52 -3.84
C LEU A 1021 -15.98 -44.59 -4.12
N VAL A 1022 -15.44 -45.21 -3.08
CA VAL A 1022 -14.36 -46.21 -3.20
C VAL A 1022 -14.81 -47.65 -2.95
N ASP A 1023 -15.87 -47.85 -2.16
CA ASP A 1023 -16.42 -49.18 -1.89
C ASP A 1023 -17.91 -49.09 -1.50
N ALA A 1024 -18.68 -50.12 -1.88
CA ALA A 1024 -20.07 -50.35 -1.48
C ALA A 1024 -20.26 -51.87 -1.28
N ALA A 1025 -20.12 -52.36 -0.05
CA ALA A 1025 -20.22 -53.79 0.25
C ALA A 1025 -21.61 -54.38 -0.08
N ASP A 1026 -21.65 -55.64 -0.53
CA ASP A 1026 -22.81 -56.33 -1.12
C ASP A 1026 -23.86 -56.91 -0.12
N ASP A 1027 -23.75 -56.65 1.18
CA ASP A 1027 -24.73 -57.12 2.18
C ASP A 1027 -25.81 -56.06 2.49
N ASP A 1028 -26.95 -56.50 3.04
CA ASP A 1028 -28.30 -55.87 3.19
C ASP A 1028 -28.39 -54.36 3.56
N TYR A 1029 -27.27 -53.71 3.91
CA TYR A 1029 -27.10 -52.26 3.86
C TYR A 1029 -25.73 -51.93 3.25
N ARG A 1030 -25.69 -51.55 1.96
CA ARG A 1030 -24.50 -51.04 1.27
C ARG A 1030 -23.88 -49.88 2.05
N MET A 1031 -22.89 -50.15 2.91
CA MET A 1031 -22.17 -49.10 3.63
C MET A 1031 -21.19 -48.43 2.67
N MET A 1032 -21.57 -47.25 2.19
CA MET A 1032 -20.74 -46.47 1.29
C MET A 1032 -19.52 -45.88 2.00
N ARG A 1033 -18.40 -45.85 1.29
CA ARG A 1033 -17.16 -45.18 1.73
C ARG A 1033 -16.73 -44.15 0.71
N TRP A 1034 -16.41 -42.95 1.20
CA TRP A 1034 -16.04 -41.82 0.38
C TRP A 1034 -14.68 -41.25 0.75
N VAL A 1035 -13.85 -41.00 -0.27
CA VAL A 1035 -12.60 -40.25 -0.14
C VAL A 1035 -12.77 -38.86 -0.73
N LEU A 1036 -12.03 -37.89 -0.20
CA LEU A 1036 -11.99 -36.55 -0.79
C LEU A 1036 -11.29 -36.62 -2.15
N ASP A 1037 -11.94 -36.12 -3.20
CA ASP A 1037 -11.33 -36.11 -4.53
C ASP A 1037 -10.33 -34.95 -4.66
N SER A 1038 -9.06 -35.21 -4.37
CA SER A 1038 -8.00 -34.19 -4.46
C SER A 1038 -7.83 -33.58 -5.86
N SER A 1039 -8.16 -34.34 -6.91
CA SER A 1039 -8.07 -33.87 -8.31
C SER A 1039 -9.26 -33.01 -8.75
N SER A 1040 -10.28 -32.88 -7.90
CA SER A 1040 -11.50 -32.15 -8.23
C SER A 1040 -11.36 -30.64 -8.01
N SER A 1041 -12.50 -29.96 -8.04
CA SER A 1041 -12.63 -28.52 -7.80
C SER A 1041 -13.72 -28.23 -6.78
N CYS A 1042 -13.56 -27.15 -6.04
CA CYS A 1042 -14.61 -26.63 -5.17
C CYS A 1042 -15.84 -26.22 -5.99
N GLN A 1043 -17.03 -26.34 -5.39
CA GLN A 1043 -18.29 -26.00 -6.04
C GLN A 1043 -19.16 -25.13 -5.14
N TRP A 1044 -19.88 -24.19 -5.76
CA TRP A 1044 -21.01 -23.53 -5.13
C TRP A 1044 -22.18 -24.49 -5.01
N LEU A 1045 -22.81 -24.51 -3.84
CA LEU A 1045 -23.88 -25.43 -3.50
C LEU A 1045 -25.07 -24.65 -2.97
N GLN A 1046 -26.23 -24.90 -3.58
CA GLN A 1046 -27.53 -24.50 -3.04
C GLN A 1046 -28.16 -25.68 -2.31
N CYS A 1047 -28.28 -25.57 -0.99
CA CYS A 1047 -28.92 -26.58 -0.16
C CYS A 1047 -30.44 -26.62 -0.35
N SER A 1048 -31.02 -27.82 -0.24
CA SER A 1048 -32.45 -28.06 -0.20
C SER A 1048 -32.77 -29.03 0.93
N LEU A 1049 -33.88 -28.82 1.62
CA LEU A 1049 -34.27 -29.66 2.77
C LEU A 1049 -34.47 -31.15 2.40
N ASN A 1050 -34.79 -31.43 1.14
CA ASN A 1050 -35.09 -32.76 0.64
C ASN A 1050 -33.88 -33.48 0.03
N MET A 1051 -32.72 -32.82 -0.08
CA MET A 1051 -31.53 -33.47 -0.65
C MET A 1051 -31.11 -34.65 0.23
N PRO A 1052 -30.64 -35.78 -0.37
CA PRO A 1052 -30.11 -36.89 0.40
C PRO A 1052 -28.86 -36.46 1.17
N ALA A 1053 -28.83 -36.79 2.46
CA ALA A 1053 -27.72 -36.57 3.36
C ALA A 1053 -27.38 -37.88 4.08
N PHE A 1054 -26.10 -38.03 4.43
CA PHE A 1054 -25.58 -39.25 5.01
C PHE A 1054 -24.99 -38.96 6.38
N GLN A 1055 -25.35 -39.78 7.35
CA GLN A 1055 -24.61 -39.86 8.60
C GLN A 1055 -23.29 -40.56 8.33
N THR A 1056 -22.20 -39.99 8.82
CA THR A 1056 -20.86 -40.49 8.55
C THR A 1056 -20.02 -40.51 9.82
N LYS A 1057 -19.07 -41.44 9.85
CA LYS A 1057 -17.93 -41.44 10.77
C LYS A 1057 -16.64 -41.34 9.96
N LEU A 1058 -15.62 -40.73 10.54
CA LEU A 1058 -14.28 -40.69 9.96
C LEU A 1058 -13.54 -41.97 10.32
N VAL A 1059 -12.89 -42.57 9.33
CA VAL A 1059 -12.13 -43.82 9.48
C VAL A 1059 -10.83 -43.72 8.70
N TRP A 1060 -9.80 -44.39 9.18
CA TRP A 1060 -8.53 -44.55 8.46
C TRP A 1060 -8.44 -45.91 7.78
N SER A 1061 -7.78 -45.96 6.62
CA SER A 1061 -7.35 -47.20 5.97
C SER A 1061 -5.99 -47.00 5.31
N ASN A 1062 -5.18 -48.06 5.26
CA ASN A 1062 -3.86 -48.01 4.64
C ASN A 1062 -3.91 -47.75 3.13
N GLU A 1063 -5.03 -48.08 2.48
CA GLU A 1063 -5.22 -47.88 1.04
C GLU A 1063 -5.63 -46.45 0.71
N PHE A 1064 -6.59 -45.88 1.45
CA PHE A 1064 -7.22 -44.61 1.09
C PHE A 1064 -6.84 -43.43 2.00
N GLY A 1065 -6.35 -43.70 3.20
CA GLY A 1065 -6.15 -42.72 4.26
C GLY A 1065 -7.44 -42.41 5.02
N ILE A 1066 -7.66 -41.14 5.35
CA ILE A 1066 -8.85 -40.67 6.05
C ILE A 1066 -10.03 -40.61 5.07
N HIS A 1067 -11.11 -41.31 5.39
CA HIS A 1067 -12.31 -41.37 4.57
C HIS A 1067 -13.59 -41.32 5.42
N TRP A 1068 -14.70 -40.94 4.78
CA TRP A 1068 -16.02 -40.92 5.40
C TRP A 1068 -16.70 -42.27 5.15
N GLN A 1069 -17.10 -42.93 6.23
CA GLN A 1069 -17.89 -44.16 6.16
C GLN A 1069 -19.33 -43.87 6.58
N GLN A 1070 -20.29 -44.33 5.79
CA GLN A 1070 -21.72 -44.22 6.10
C GLN A 1070 -22.08 -44.97 7.41
N VAL A 1071 -22.89 -44.32 8.25
CA VAL A 1071 -23.42 -44.87 9.51
C VAL A 1071 -24.95 -44.75 9.47
N GLY A 1072 -25.62 -45.77 8.95
CA GLY A 1072 -27.09 -45.80 8.85
C GLY A 1072 -27.64 -45.39 7.47
N PRO A 1073 -28.96 -45.46 7.29
CA PRO A 1073 -29.58 -45.22 5.99
C PRO A 1073 -29.48 -43.74 5.55
N PRO A 1074 -29.57 -43.46 4.24
CA PRO A 1074 -29.70 -42.09 3.74
C PRO A 1074 -30.92 -41.41 4.36
N GLU A 1075 -30.79 -40.13 4.69
CA GLU A 1075 -31.88 -39.33 5.25
C GLU A 1075 -32.02 -37.99 4.53
N THR A 1076 -33.10 -37.25 4.79
CA THR A 1076 -33.23 -35.90 4.25
C THR A 1076 -32.24 -34.97 4.95
N PHE A 1077 -31.74 -33.98 4.21
CA PHE A 1077 -30.85 -32.96 4.77
C PHE A 1077 -31.46 -32.23 5.96
N ALA A 1078 -32.78 -31.96 5.96
CA ALA A 1078 -33.48 -31.42 7.12
C ALA A 1078 -33.29 -32.29 8.38
N ARG A 1079 -33.51 -33.61 8.25
CA ARG A 1079 -33.31 -34.56 9.35
C ARG A 1079 -31.84 -34.60 9.79
N ASN A 1080 -30.91 -34.60 8.85
CA ASN A 1080 -29.48 -34.61 9.15
C ASN A 1080 -29.03 -33.36 9.92
N CYS A 1081 -29.53 -32.18 9.54
CA CYS A 1081 -29.22 -30.91 10.22
C CYS A 1081 -29.75 -30.91 11.66
N LEU A 1082 -30.93 -31.46 11.91
CA LEU A 1082 -31.52 -31.53 13.25
C LEU A 1082 -30.72 -32.40 14.22
N ARG A 1083 -29.91 -33.36 13.73
CA ARG A 1083 -28.98 -34.12 14.59
C ARG A 1083 -27.90 -33.25 15.22
N ARG A 1084 -27.58 -32.11 14.59
CA ARG A 1084 -26.66 -31.06 15.07
C ARG A 1084 -27.43 -29.82 15.54
N SER A 1085 -28.57 -30.03 16.19
CA SER A 1085 -29.51 -28.99 16.65
C SER A 1085 -28.84 -27.90 17.49
N ASN A 1086 -27.84 -28.25 18.30
CA ASN A 1086 -27.07 -27.32 19.13
C ASN A 1086 -26.39 -26.19 18.33
N GLY A 1087 -26.10 -26.42 17.05
CA GLY A 1087 -25.54 -25.42 16.14
C GLY A 1087 -26.58 -24.54 15.42
N LEU A 1088 -27.87 -24.83 15.55
CA LEU A 1088 -28.96 -24.10 14.88
C LEU A 1088 -29.53 -22.98 15.77
N THR A 1089 -29.61 -21.77 15.20
CA THR A 1089 -30.22 -20.61 15.86
C THR A 1089 -31.75 -20.67 15.79
N PHE A 1090 -32.42 -19.86 16.61
CA PHE A 1090 -33.88 -19.70 16.55
C PHE A 1090 -34.36 -19.34 15.13
N THR A 1091 -33.66 -18.43 14.46
CA THR A 1091 -33.97 -18.01 13.08
C THR A 1091 -33.84 -19.16 12.09
N ASP A 1092 -32.83 -20.02 12.25
CA ASP A 1092 -32.61 -21.18 11.37
C ASP A 1092 -33.75 -22.20 11.51
N LEU A 1093 -34.20 -22.46 12.74
CA LEU A 1093 -35.32 -23.36 13.00
C LEU A 1093 -36.65 -22.78 12.45
N CYS A 1094 -36.88 -21.47 12.60
CA CYS A 1094 -38.02 -20.79 11.98
C CYS A 1094 -38.01 -20.91 10.46
N LEU A 1095 -36.84 -20.71 9.84
CA LEU A 1095 -36.67 -20.86 8.40
C LEU A 1095 -37.00 -22.28 7.94
N MET A 1096 -36.46 -23.29 8.63
CA MET A 1096 -36.70 -24.70 8.32
C MET A 1096 -38.19 -25.05 8.43
N GLY A 1097 -38.87 -24.67 9.51
CA GLY A 1097 -40.29 -25.01 9.66
C GLY A 1097 -41.21 -24.24 8.73
N ARG A 1098 -40.86 -23.02 8.31
CA ARG A 1098 -41.61 -22.32 7.24
C ARG A 1098 -41.60 -23.14 5.95
N HIS A 1099 -40.47 -23.74 5.60
CA HIS A 1099 -40.33 -24.57 4.39
C HIS A 1099 -41.01 -25.94 4.54
N LEU A 1100 -40.90 -26.60 5.70
CA LEU A 1100 -41.52 -27.91 5.92
C LEU A 1100 -43.04 -27.85 6.07
N PHE A 1101 -43.57 -26.79 6.69
CA PHE A 1101 -45.00 -26.69 7.03
C PHE A 1101 -45.79 -25.67 6.20
N GLY A 1102 -45.13 -24.93 5.29
CA GLY A 1102 -45.77 -23.94 4.42
C GLY A 1102 -46.44 -22.76 5.14
N SER A 1103 -46.15 -22.56 6.44
CA SER A 1103 -46.77 -21.55 7.29
C SER A 1103 -45.80 -21.04 8.35
N GLU A 1104 -46.08 -19.85 8.91
CA GLU A 1104 -45.26 -19.33 10.00
C GLU A 1104 -45.35 -20.19 11.26
N ILE A 1105 -44.19 -20.41 11.87
CA ILE A 1105 -44.07 -21.10 13.15
C ILE A 1105 -44.67 -20.20 14.25
N LYS A 1106 -45.64 -20.73 15.01
CA LYS A 1106 -46.37 -20.01 16.06
C LYS A 1106 -45.74 -20.18 17.44
N GLU A 1107 -44.90 -21.20 17.58
CA GLU A 1107 -44.17 -21.55 18.80
C GLU A 1107 -43.21 -20.41 19.18
N LYS A 1108 -43.21 -20.01 20.45
CA LYS A 1108 -42.47 -18.84 20.94
C LYS A 1108 -41.08 -19.18 21.49
N SER A 1109 -40.82 -20.45 21.81
CA SER A 1109 -39.53 -20.88 22.38
C SER A 1109 -38.75 -21.74 21.38
N ARG A 1110 -37.42 -21.59 21.37
CA ARG A 1110 -36.53 -22.41 20.52
C ARG A 1110 -36.75 -23.91 20.74
N LYS A 1111 -36.95 -24.32 22.00
CA LYS A 1111 -37.18 -25.72 22.37
C LYS A 1111 -38.47 -26.28 21.77
N ASP A 1112 -39.55 -25.50 21.81
CA ASP A 1112 -40.85 -25.93 21.25
C ASP A 1112 -40.79 -26.05 19.72
N ILE A 1113 -40.09 -25.12 19.06
CA ILE A 1113 -39.86 -25.19 17.61
C ILE A 1113 -39.05 -26.44 17.27
N LEU A 1114 -37.94 -26.67 17.99
CA LEU A 1114 -37.08 -27.82 17.78
C LEU A 1114 -37.84 -29.13 17.97
N LEU A 1115 -38.64 -29.24 19.03
CA LEU A 1115 -39.48 -30.41 19.28
C LEU A 1115 -40.47 -30.63 18.13
N LYS A 1116 -41.18 -29.58 17.68
CA LYS A 1116 -42.12 -29.68 16.55
C LYS A 1116 -41.44 -30.12 15.25
N LEU A 1117 -40.25 -29.59 14.96
CA LEU A 1117 -39.46 -29.98 13.79
C LEU A 1117 -38.99 -31.43 13.90
N ALA A 1118 -38.57 -31.88 15.09
CA ALA A 1118 -38.10 -33.24 15.26
C ALA A 1118 -39.23 -34.27 15.23
N LEU A 1119 -40.40 -33.95 15.81
CA LEU A 1119 -41.61 -34.79 15.75
C LEU A 1119 -42.11 -35.03 14.32
N HIS A 1120 -41.83 -34.11 13.38
CA HIS A 1120 -42.12 -34.32 11.97
C HIS A 1120 -41.40 -35.56 11.39
N PHE A 1121 -40.28 -35.97 11.98
CA PHE A 1121 -39.50 -37.15 11.59
C PHE A 1121 -39.68 -38.36 12.54
N GLY A 1122 -40.63 -38.29 13.48
CA GLY A 1122 -41.00 -39.37 14.40
C GLY A 1122 -40.60 -39.13 15.86
N ASP A 1123 -41.31 -39.79 16.78
CA ASP A 1123 -41.15 -39.61 18.23
C ASP A 1123 -39.74 -40.00 18.72
N ASP A 1124 -39.22 -41.16 18.29
CA ASP A 1124 -37.87 -41.62 18.65
C ASP A 1124 -36.77 -40.64 18.22
N PHE A 1125 -36.97 -39.95 17.08
CA PHE A 1125 -36.03 -38.96 16.60
C PHE A 1125 -36.10 -37.66 17.41
N ALA A 1126 -37.28 -37.28 17.90
CA ALA A 1126 -37.46 -36.13 18.76
C ALA A 1126 -36.69 -36.25 20.08
N GLU A 1127 -36.70 -37.43 20.70
CA GLU A 1127 -35.90 -37.69 21.90
C GLU A 1127 -34.40 -37.52 21.64
N LEU A 1128 -33.89 -38.10 20.55
CA LEU A 1128 -32.49 -37.97 20.15
C LEU A 1128 -32.08 -36.51 19.93
N VAL A 1129 -32.89 -35.72 19.21
CA VAL A 1129 -32.58 -34.32 18.89
C VAL A 1129 -32.55 -33.46 20.16
N LEU A 1130 -33.46 -33.72 21.11
CA LEU A 1130 -33.47 -33.04 22.41
C LEU A 1130 -32.28 -33.44 23.27
N GLU A 1131 -31.86 -34.70 23.23
CA GLU A 1131 -30.64 -35.16 23.91
C GLU A 1131 -29.40 -34.45 23.35
N CYS A 1132 -29.27 -34.38 22.01
CA CYS A 1132 -28.19 -33.66 21.33
C CYS A 1132 -28.16 -32.16 21.68
N ASP A 1133 -29.33 -31.51 21.80
CA ASP A 1133 -29.43 -30.09 22.19
C ASP A 1133 -29.00 -29.85 23.65
N SER A 1134 -29.18 -30.85 24.52
CA SER A 1134 -28.84 -30.77 25.95
C SER A 1134 -27.37 -30.99 26.28
N LYS A 1135 -26.60 -31.58 25.34
CA LYS A 1135 -25.16 -31.82 25.50
C LYS A 1135 -24.42 -30.48 25.41
N THR A 1136 -24.16 -29.85 26.56
CA THR A 1136 -23.16 -28.77 26.67
C THR A 1136 -21.80 -29.33 26.26
N THR A 1137 -21.10 -28.64 25.37
CA THR A 1137 -19.69 -28.91 25.06
C THR A 1137 -18.89 -28.90 26.36
N LYS A 1138 -18.59 -30.09 26.89
CA LYS A 1138 -17.67 -30.26 28.01
C LYS A 1138 -16.31 -29.75 27.54
N LYS A 1139 -15.80 -28.69 28.17
CA LYS A 1139 -14.38 -28.33 28.06
C LYS A 1139 -13.59 -29.55 28.51
N SER A 1140 -12.70 -30.04 27.66
CA SER A 1140 -11.70 -31.05 28.01
C SER A 1140 -10.90 -30.54 29.22
N SER A 1141 -10.86 -31.33 30.30
CA SER A 1141 -9.95 -31.08 31.42
C SER A 1141 -8.52 -31.25 30.91
N SER A 1142 -7.71 -30.19 31.00
CA SER A 1142 -6.28 -30.26 30.70
C SER A 1142 -5.56 -31.16 31.70
N ASP A 1143 -4.61 -31.96 31.21
CA ASP A 1143 -3.65 -32.69 32.03
C ASP A 1143 -2.84 -31.67 32.90
N PRO A 1144 -2.79 -31.82 34.24
CA PRO A 1144 -2.03 -30.93 35.12
C PRO A 1144 -0.56 -30.76 34.72
N ASP A 1145 0.09 -31.83 34.25
CA ASP A 1145 1.52 -31.83 33.92
C ASP A 1145 1.77 -31.06 32.61
N GLN A 1146 0.85 -31.19 31.66
CA GLN A 1146 0.87 -30.41 30.42
C GLN A 1146 0.66 -28.91 30.70
N ALA A 1147 -0.24 -28.56 31.63
CA ALA A 1147 -0.48 -27.18 32.02
C ALA A 1147 0.76 -26.55 32.70
N ALA A 1148 1.49 -27.32 33.50
CA ALA A 1148 2.75 -26.88 34.12
C ALA A 1148 3.84 -26.61 33.06
N LEU A 1149 4.02 -27.51 32.09
CA LEU A 1149 4.95 -27.32 30.98
C LEU A 1149 4.60 -26.11 30.12
N VAL A 1150 3.33 -25.96 29.72
CA VAL A 1150 2.85 -24.83 28.91
C VAL A 1150 3.14 -23.50 29.61
N LYS A 1151 2.90 -23.43 30.93
CA LYS A 1151 3.21 -22.25 31.74
C LYS A 1151 4.72 -21.96 31.76
N ALA A 1152 5.55 -22.98 31.98
CA ALA A 1152 7.00 -22.83 31.99
C ALA A 1152 7.53 -22.31 30.64
N VAL A 1153 7.12 -22.93 29.53
CA VAL A 1153 7.50 -22.50 28.18
C VAL A 1153 7.07 -21.06 27.93
N PHE A 1154 5.83 -20.72 28.28
CA PHE A 1154 5.30 -19.36 28.12
C PHE A 1154 6.12 -18.31 28.86
N ASP A 1155 6.48 -18.57 30.12
CA ASP A 1155 7.24 -17.60 30.94
C ASP A 1155 8.69 -17.38 30.41
N HIS A 1156 9.22 -18.29 29.57
CA HIS A 1156 10.52 -18.18 28.91
C HIS A 1156 10.49 -17.65 27.47
N LEU A 1157 9.30 -17.34 26.95
CA LEU A 1157 9.17 -16.55 25.74
C LEU A 1157 9.53 -15.09 25.98
N ASP A 1158 9.97 -14.40 24.93
CA ASP A 1158 10.20 -12.96 25.02
C ASP A 1158 8.87 -12.20 25.24
N ALA A 1159 8.96 -10.92 25.66
CA ALA A 1159 7.76 -10.16 26.05
C ALA A 1159 6.77 -9.95 24.89
N ASP A 1160 7.24 -9.99 23.64
CA ASP A 1160 6.40 -9.84 22.46
C ASP A 1160 5.72 -11.19 22.13
N GLU A 1161 6.46 -12.30 22.18
CA GLU A 1161 5.94 -13.67 22.07
C GLU A 1161 4.88 -13.97 23.15
N GLN A 1162 5.10 -13.56 24.41
CA GLN A 1162 4.11 -13.72 25.50
C GLN A 1162 2.79 -12.98 25.21
N LYS A 1163 2.84 -11.81 24.55
CA LYS A 1163 1.61 -11.11 24.14
C LYS A 1163 0.84 -11.91 23.09
N GLU A 1164 1.54 -12.54 22.15
CA GLU A 1164 0.93 -13.32 21.07
C GLU A 1164 0.21 -14.56 21.60
N PHE A 1165 0.77 -15.23 22.60
CA PHE A 1165 0.20 -16.45 23.20
C PHE A 1165 -0.65 -16.21 24.46
N ARG A 1166 -1.05 -14.97 24.76
CA ARG A 1166 -1.78 -14.64 26.00
C ARG A 1166 -3.04 -15.50 26.20
N SER A 1167 -3.76 -15.82 25.12
CA SER A 1167 -4.96 -16.66 25.18
C SER A 1167 -4.68 -18.08 25.65
N VAL A 1168 -3.47 -18.61 25.43
CA VAL A 1168 -3.07 -19.96 25.90
C VAL A 1168 -2.85 -19.96 27.41
N LYS A 1169 -2.48 -18.82 28.01
CA LYS A 1169 -2.34 -18.65 29.47
C LYS A 1169 -3.67 -18.38 30.18
N GLU A 1170 -4.63 -17.79 29.47
CA GLU A 1170 -5.97 -17.47 30.00
C GLU A 1170 -6.92 -18.68 30.00
N ASN A 1171 -6.67 -19.66 29.13
CA ASN A 1171 -7.38 -20.94 29.08
C ASN A 1171 -6.72 -21.95 30.01
#